data_AF-A0A8K0JFX5-F1
#
_entry.id   AF-A0A8K0JFX5-F1
#
_cell.length_a   1.000
_cell.length_b   1.000
_cell.length_c   1.000
_cell.angle_alpha   90.00
_cell.angle_beta   90.00
_cell.angle_gamma   90.00
#
_symmetry.space_group_name_H-M   'P 1'
#
loop_
_entity.id
_entity.type
_entity.pdbx_description
1 polymer ?
#
loop_
_entity_poly.entity_id
_entity_poly.type
_entity_poly.pdbx_seq_one_letter_code
_entity_poly.pdbx_strand_id
1 'polypeptide(L)'
;MRSICIQALLAASSVVAVAQQQRNEEHEENVLSARQAFREIHDHLLGLQLPGEVSQLELGGNDQGLLQASSRVNTTGWDELVREEDELTGSKKGNVKEDPEDRPRGRFLHITDFHPDPFYTAGSTFESGCHRKPEKKKKKKGKKGGKNEVDGLKKDKDDDEDEDEELAGRWGTSSSDCDAPMSLVNMTFDWLKQEWADKVDFVVWTGDNARHDIDSSIPRTPSEINDLNRMMVRRMRETFGEDVVVVPSLGNNDIYPHNILVAGPNAVTNSFTDIWSDYIPAEDYHVFQRGAYFAIDVIPDKLAVISLNTLYWYDANKVVDGCKDGSNEPGALEFDWLEVQLDSFRERGMQVWLTGHVPPKMGRYFDNCYLRYGELALRYQDTIVGHLYGHMNVDHFFFLDVDELEATTPLRLQSQAQGLADRVHAMGRIADTNLQQELHKDFNDMPKLSKIKMEDYAVVHVSPSVIPTYLPGIRVFSYNVTGLELDDDDYESGVDGLKKKGKKRKGGGHRHGKKPKNNCHEPEHEDQPHCKFRSKPRFYSPESPSRSNQMFTPLGYAQFYVPDLDKQTVEPPKWELEYATYDVDGLLRGGYNGTDGDATGRQPVPWHLLPGFDEVNTEVLARAQKDGEKDPKNDGGMSKFRKGLKKLTPFRMSDLTIPTYVALAKQLSEETPLWNKFARFMYVSTKTDS
;
A
#
# COMPACT_ATOMS: atom_id res chain seq x y z
N MET A 1 -10.61 -43.64 -1.71
CA MET A 1 -9.24 -44.18 -1.92
C MET A 1 -8.49 -43.48 -3.03
N ARG A 2 -9.00 -43.35 -4.27
CA ARG A 2 -8.30 -42.62 -5.36
C ARG A 2 -7.90 -41.18 -5.02
N SER A 3 -8.77 -40.41 -4.35
CA SER A 3 -8.46 -39.04 -3.93
C SER A 3 -7.38 -38.96 -2.83
N ILE A 4 -7.29 -39.97 -1.96
CA ILE A 4 -6.25 -40.06 -0.91
C ILE A 4 -4.89 -40.42 -1.54
N CYS A 5 -4.88 -41.30 -2.55
CA CYS A 5 -3.64 -41.63 -3.28
C CYS A 5 -3.11 -40.44 -4.10
N ILE A 6 -3.98 -39.62 -4.68
CA ILE A 6 -3.58 -38.42 -5.43
C ILE A 6 -3.01 -37.36 -4.47
N GLN A 7 -3.63 -37.15 -3.31
CA GLN A 7 -3.08 -36.23 -2.30
C GLN A 7 -1.75 -36.71 -1.71
N ALA A 8 -1.58 -38.02 -1.52
CA ALA A 8 -0.30 -38.59 -1.07
C ALA A 8 0.80 -38.47 -2.14
N LEU A 9 0.47 -38.63 -3.43
CA LEU A 9 1.41 -38.44 -4.54
C LEU A 9 1.81 -36.97 -4.71
N LEU A 10 0.86 -36.04 -4.60
CA LEU A 10 1.15 -34.60 -4.67
C LEU A 10 2.01 -34.15 -3.48
N ALA A 11 1.71 -34.60 -2.27
CA ALA A 11 2.54 -34.31 -1.09
C ALA A 11 3.96 -34.89 -1.22
N ALA A 12 4.11 -36.09 -1.81
CA ALA A 12 5.41 -36.70 -2.06
C ALA A 12 6.22 -35.94 -3.14
N SER A 13 5.57 -35.48 -4.20
CA SER A 13 6.21 -34.65 -5.24
C SER A 13 6.71 -33.30 -4.70
N SER A 14 5.95 -32.67 -3.80
CA SER A 14 6.37 -31.43 -3.14
C SER A 14 7.60 -31.63 -2.25
N VAL A 15 7.72 -32.76 -1.55
CA VAL A 15 8.89 -33.07 -0.72
C VAL A 15 10.15 -33.31 -1.58
N VAL A 16 10.01 -33.92 -2.76
CA VAL A 16 11.12 -34.11 -3.70
C VAL A 16 11.57 -32.80 -4.34
N ALA A 17 10.63 -31.91 -4.66
CA ALA A 17 10.92 -30.58 -5.19
C ALA A 17 11.69 -29.72 -4.16
N VAL A 18 11.29 -29.76 -2.89
CA VAL A 18 12.00 -29.07 -1.79
C VAL A 18 13.42 -29.64 -1.59
N ALA A 19 13.60 -30.96 -1.74
CA ALA A 19 14.91 -31.59 -1.63
C ALA A 19 15.85 -31.26 -2.82
N GLN A 20 15.32 -30.98 -4.01
CA GLN A 20 16.11 -30.59 -5.18
C GLN A 20 16.60 -29.13 -5.14
N GLN A 21 16.00 -28.29 -4.30
CA GLN A 21 16.32 -26.86 -4.18
C GLN A 21 17.48 -26.57 -3.21
N GLN A 22 17.87 -27.54 -2.36
CA GLN A 22 18.98 -27.42 -1.42
C GLN A 22 20.19 -28.28 -1.88
N ARG A 23 21.11 -27.70 -2.64
CA ARG A 23 22.40 -28.35 -2.96
C ARG A 23 23.34 -28.29 -1.77
N ASN A 24 23.36 -29.34 -0.96
CA ASN A 24 24.45 -29.66 -0.02
C ASN A 24 24.70 -31.18 0.00
N GLU A 25 25.96 -31.59 0.03
CA GLU A 25 26.45 -32.97 -0.20
C GLU A 25 26.04 -34.02 0.85
N GLU A 26 25.26 -33.66 1.87
CA GLU A 26 24.84 -34.55 2.96
C GLU A 26 23.48 -35.25 2.72
N HIS A 27 22.99 -35.28 1.47
CA HIS A 27 21.62 -35.73 1.15
C HIS A 27 21.49 -36.97 0.24
N GLU A 28 22.58 -37.57 -0.26
CA GLU A 28 22.45 -38.75 -1.13
C GLU A 28 21.89 -40.00 -0.42
N GLU A 29 22.22 -40.24 0.85
CA GLU A 29 21.69 -41.39 1.62
C GLU A 29 20.18 -41.25 1.92
N ASN A 30 19.70 -40.02 2.18
CA ASN A 30 18.28 -39.78 2.48
C ASN A 30 17.39 -39.90 1.23
N VAL A 31 17.90 -39.48 0.06
CA VAL A 31 17.20 -39.63 -1.22
C VAL A 31 17.16 -41.11 -1.65
N LEU A 32 18.21 -41.88 -1.39
CA LEU A 32 18.22 -43.32 -1.62
C LEU A 32 17.22 -44.06 -0.71
N SER A 33 17.14 -43.69 0.57
CA SER A 33 16.18 -44.22 1.54
C SER A 33 14.73 -43.92 1.14
N ALA A 34 14.44 -42.70 0.71
CA ALA A 34 13.10 -42.30 0.24
C ALA A 34 12.68 -43.05 -1.03
N ARG A 35 13.62 -43.25 -1.98
CA ARG A 35 13.38 -44.05 -3.20
C ARG A 35 13.15 -45.53 -2.92
N GLN A 36 13.73 -46.06 -1.84
CA GLN A 36 13.53 -47.45 -1.43
C GLN A 36 12.18 -47.63 -0.75
N ALA A 37 11.79 -46.71 0.14
CA ALA A 37 10.45 -46.69 0.74
C ALA A 37 9.33 -46.56 -0.31
N PHE A 38 9.55 -45.77 -1.36
CA PHE A 38 8.60 -45.63 -2.47
C PHE A 38 8.41 -46.93 -3.26
N ARG A 39 9.49 -47.68 -3.48
CA ARG A 39 9.44 -49.00 -4.14
C ARG A 39 8.70 -50.04 -3.30
N GLU A 40 8.91 -50.05 -1.99
CA GLU A 40 8.22 -50.98 -1.09
C GLU A 40 6.71 -50.71 -1.01
N ILE A 41 6.29 -49.44 -1.00
CA ILE A 41 4.86 -49.06 -1.03
C ILE A 41 4.21 -49.43 -2.38
N HIS A 42 4.92 -49.20 -3.48
CA HIS A 42 4.46 -49.56 -4.82
C HIS A 42 4.26 -51.08 -4.98
N ASP A 43 5.21 -51.89 -4.50
CA ASP A 43 5.11 -53.35 -4.56
C ASP A 43 4.01 -53.91 -3.64
N HIS A 44 3.73 -53.25 -2.51
CA HIS A 44 2.64 -53.61 -1.63
C HIS A 44 1.25 -53.32 -2.23
N LEU A 45 1.13 -52.24 -3.01
CA LEU A 45 -0.11 -51.88 -3.71
C LEU A 45 -0.42 -52.82 -4.89
N LEU A 46 0.61 -53.38 -5.54
CA LEU A 46 0.45 -54.36 -6.61
C LEU A 46 0.08 -55.78 -6.11
N GLY A 47 0.26 -56.07 -4.81
CA GLY A 47 0.00 -57.37 -4.21
C GLY A 47 -1.43 -57.62 -3.69
N LEU A 48 -2.32 -56.62 -3.75
CA LEU A 48 -3.68 -56.74 -3.20
C LEU A 48 -4.66 -57.38 -4.21
N GLN A 49 -4.76 -58.71 -4.17
CA GLN A 49 -5.80 -59.49 -4.83
C GLN A 49 -7.11 -59.42 -4.01
N LEU A 50 -8.15 -58.79 -4.55
CA LEU A 50 -9.49 -58.79 -3.97
C LEU A 50 -10.31 -59.99 -4.52
N PRO A 51 -10.94 -60.83 -3.68
CA PRO A 51 -11.88 -61.85 -4.13
C PRO A 51 -13.24 -61.21 -4.46
N GLY A 52 -13.87 -61.71 -5.53
CA GLY A 52 -15.05 -61.12 -6.13
C GLY A 52 -16.39 -61.51 -5.52
N GLU A 53 -17.43 -60.80 -5.95
CA GLU A 53 -18.73 -61.35 -6.34
C GLU A 53 -19.50 -60.28 -7.14
N VAL A 54 -20.10 -60.71 -8.25
CA VAL A 54 -20.87 -59.89 -9.18
C VAL A 54 -22.35 -60.17 -8.93
N SER A 55 -23.16 -59.12 -8.77
CA SER A 55 -24.62 -59.22 -8.93
C SER A 55 -25.17 -57.98 -9.64
N GLN A 56 -25.43 -58.19 -10.93
CA GLN A 56 -26.50 -57.65 -11.79
C GLN A 56 -27.18 -56.31 -11.44
N LEU A 57 -27.05 -55.35 -12.36
CA LEU A 57 -28.17 -54.51 -12.83
C LEU A 57 -27.87 -53.99 -14.24
N GLU A 58 -28.78 -54.32 -15.16
CA GLU A 58 -28.73 -54.07 -16.60
C GLU A 58 -29.01 -52.58 -16.93
N LEU A 59 -28.22 -51.99 -17.83
CA LEU A 59 -28.60 -50.83 -18.61
C LEU A 59 -28.27 -51.11 -20.09
N GLY A 60 -29.24 -50.81 -20.96
CA GLY A 60 -29.29 -51.15 -22.37
C GLY A 60 -28.23 -50.48 -23.27
N GLY A 61 -28.10 -51.04 -24.48
CA GLY A 61 -27.18 -50.63 -25.57
C GLY A 61 -27.28 -49.16 -25.98
N ASN A 62 -26.41 -48.61 -26.82
CA ASN A 62 -25.61 -49.13 -27.92
C ASN A 62 -24.29 -48.35 -27.95
N ASP A 63 -23.15 -49.01 -28.16
CA ASP A 63 -22.38 -48.87 -29.40
C ASP A 63 -21.08 -49.68 -29.32
N GLN A 64 -20.92 -50.54 -30.32
CA GLN A 64 -19.82 -51.45 -30.50
C GLN A 64 -18.60 -50.71 -31.05
N GLY A 65 -17.43 -51.04 -30.49
CA GLY A 65 -16.17 -50.91 -31.24
C GLY A 65 -14.96 -50.75 -30.34
N LEU A 66 -14.44 -51.85 -29.78
CA LEU A 66 -13.01 -52.17 -29.65
C LEU A 66 -12.79 -53.30 -28.62
N LEU A 67 -12.97 -54.54 -29.07
CA LEU A 67 -12.38 -55.72 -28.43
C LEU A 67 -11.73 -56.55 -29.53
N GLN A 68 -10.44 -56.34 -29.75
CA GLN A 68 -9.50 -57.37 -30.21
C GLN A 68 -8.09 -56.80 -30.17
N ALA A 69 -7.36 -57.12 -29.09
CA ALA A 69 -5.95 -57.55 -29.11
C ALA A 69 -5.40 -57.56 -27.68
N SER A 70 -5.75 -58.62 -26.94
CA SER A 70 -4.86 -59.12 -25.90
C SER A 70 -3.77 -59.94 -26.60
N SER A 71 -2.53 -59.44 -26.60
CA SER A 71 -1.31 -60.21 -26.35
C SER A 71 -0.08 -59.43 -26.81
N ARG A 72 0.95 -59.44 -25.95
CA ARG A 72 2.30 -58.88 -26.13
C ARG A 72 2.46 -57.41 -25.71
N VAL A 73 2.66 -57.21 -24.41
CA VAL A 73 3.45 -56.08 -23.92
C VAL A 73 4.88 -56.31 -24.40
N ASN A 74 5.28 -55.60 -25.45
CA ASN A 74 6.66 -55.51 -25.88
C ASN A 74 7.22 -54.19 -25.33
N THR A 75 8.34 -54.28 -24.64
CA THR A 75 9.00 -53.19 -23.92
C THR A 75 9.69 -52.24 -24.88
N THR A 76 8.95 -51.30 -25.47
CA THR A 76 9.51 -50.14 -26.19
C THR A 76 8.68 -48.85 -26.05
N GLY A 77 7.66 -48.83 -25.18
CA GLY A 77 6.77 -47.66 -24.99
C GLY A 77 7.22 -46.63 -23.94
N TRP A 78 8.37 -46.84 -23.28
CA TRP A 78 8.90 -45.87 -22.31
C TRP A 78 9.68 -44.72 -22.96
N ASP A 79 10.23 -44.91 -24.16
CA ASP A 79 10.95 -43.84 -24.88
C ASP A 79 10.01 -42.91 -25.66
N GLU A 80 8.74 -43.29 -25.87
CA GLU A 80 7.74 -42.48 -26.58
C GLU A 80 6.90 -41.62 -25.61
N LEU A 81 6.67 -42.08 -24.37
CA LEU A 81 6.07 -41.28 -23.30
C LEU A 81 7.03 -40.22 -22.72
N VAL A 82 8.34 -40.48 -22.73
CA VAL A 82 9.36 -39.49 -22.33
C VAL A 82 9.55 -38.40 -23.39
N ARG A 83 9.15 -38.63 -24.66
CA ARG A 83 9.13 -37.58 -25.69
C ARG A 83 7.91 -36.66 -25.63
N GLU A 84 6.79 -37.10 -25.05
CA GLU A 84 5.62 -36.24 -24.83
C GLU A 84 5.68 -35.46 -23.50
N GLU A 85 6.42 -35.92 -22.48
CA GLU A 85 6.70 -35.11 -21.28
C GLU A 85 7.75 -34.02 -21.53
N ASP A 86 8.76 -34.26 -22.37
CA ASP A 86 9.76 -33.22 -22.73
C ASP A 86 9.19 -32.11 -23.63
N GLU A 87 8.05 -32.32 -24.29
CA GLU A 87 7.32 -31.26 -25.02
C GLU A 87 6.32 -30.48 -24.14
N LEU A 88 6.04 -30.94 -22.91
CA LEU A 88 5.16 -30.26 -21.95
C LEU A 88 5.90 -29.56 -20.81
N THR A 89 7.19 -29.84 -20.59
CA THR A 89 8.06 -29.09 -19.64
C THR A 89 9.17 -28.29 -20.31
N GLY A 90 9.21 -28.26 -21.65
CA GLY A 90 10.09 -27.38 -22.41
C GLY A 90 9.58 -25.94 -22.42
N SER A 91 10.10 -25.09 -21.54
CA SER A 91 10.14 -23.65 -21.77
C SER A 91 10.88 -23.40 -23.08
N LYS A 92 10.11 -23.29 -24.17
CA LYS A 92 10.59 -22.66 -25.39
C LYS A 92 10.89 -21.22 -25.00
N LYS A 93 12.17 -20.92 -24.77
CA LYS A 93 12.76 -19.63 -25.13
C LYS A 93 12.58 -19.44 -26.64
N GLY A 94 11.34 -19.21 -27.07
CA GLY A 94 11.08 -18.48 -28.28
C GLY A 94 11.26 -17.02 -27.93
N ASN A 95 11.93 -16.25 -28.78
CA ASN A 95 11.81 -14.80 -28.77
C ASN A 95 10.33 -14.46 -28.97
N VAL A 96 9.57 -14.41 -27.88
CA VAL A 96 8.35 -13.63 -27.81
C VAL A 96 8.87 -12.22 -27.82
N LYS A 97 8.76 -11.56 -28.98
CA LYS A 97 8.80 -10.12 -28.99
C LYS A 97 7.67 -9.69 -28.05
N GLU A 98 8.02 -9.23 -26.86
CA GLU A 98 7.06 -8.59 -25.95
C GLU A 98 6.25 -7.58 -26.77
N ASP A 99 4.93 -7.65 -26.67
CA ASP A 99 4.09 -6.63 -27.27
C ASP A 99 4.51 -5.29 -26.61
N PRO A 100 4.74 -4.21 -27.39
CA PRO A 100 4.91 -2.89 -26.80
C PRO A 100 3.84 -2.51 -25.76
N GLU A 101 2.65 -3.12 -25.81
CA GLU A 101 1.58 -2.98 -24.81
C GLU A 101 1.85 -3.68 -23.46
N ASP A 102 2.74 -4.69 -23.40
CA ASP A 102 3.09 -5.44 -22.17
C ASP A 102 4.18 -4.75 -21.32
N ARG A 103 4.72 -3.63 -21.79
CA ARG A 103 5.80 -2.93 -21.09
C ARG A 103 5.28 -2.15 -19.88
N PRO A 104 6.00 -2.16 -18.74
CA PRO A 104 5.65 -1.32 -17.60
C PRO A 104 5.64 0.15 -17.99
N ARG A 105 4.52 0.80 -17.72
CA ARG A 105 4.25 2.22 -17.94
C ARG A 105 5.03 3.09 -16.96
N GLY A 106 5.45 2.53 -15.84
CA GLY A 106 6.19 3.25 -14.80
C GLY A 106 5.26 4.05 -13.90
N ARG A 107 4.03 3.58 -13.67
CA ARG A 107 3.03 4.25 -12.82
C ARG A 107 2.27 3.26 -11.96
N PHE A 108 1.94 3.65 -10.74
CA PHE A 108 1.02 2.87 -9.89
C PHE A 108 0.11 3.79 -9.09
N LEU A 109 -1.08 3.27 -8.76
CA LEU A 109 -2.07 3.97 -7.95
C LEU A 109 -1.88 3.59 -6.47
N HIS A 110 -1.97 4.58 -5.56
CA HIS A 110 -2.16 4.34 -4.14
C HIS A 110 -3.47 4.98 -3.69
N ILE A 111 -4.39 4.16 -3.16
CA ILE A 111 -5.72 4.56 -2.70
C ILE A 111 -6.05 3.90 -1.36
N THR A 112 -6.80 4.58 -0.50
CA THR A 112 -7.02 4.14 0.89
C THR A 112 -8.29 4.74 1.49
N ASP A 113 -8.79 4.11 2.56
CA ASP A 113 -9.79 4.67 3.48
C ASP A 113 -11.03 5.19 2.75
N PHE A 114 -11.78 4.27 2.12
CA PHE A 114 -13.02 4.63 1.41
C PHE A 114 -14.18 4.86 2.35
N HIS A 115 -14.32 4.02 3.38
CA HIS A 115 -15.45 4.03 4.31
C HIS A 115 -16.82 4.22 3.64
N PRO A 116 -17.23 3.35 2.70
CA PRO A 116 -18.58 3.39 2.14
C PRO A 116 -19.63 3.24 3.25
N ASP A 117 -20.55 4.19 3.31
CA ASP A 117 -21.69 4.18 4.20
C ASP A 117 -23.01 4.01 3.41
N PRO A 118 -23.63 2.81 3.47
CA PRO A 118 -24.93 2.55 2.86
C PRO A 118 -26.09 3.31 3.52
N PHE A 119 -25.92 3.86 4.72
CA PHE A 119 -26.94 4.58 5.47
C PHE A 119 -26.88 6.10 5.26
N TYR A 120 -25.81 6.59 4.63
CA TYR A 120 -25.64 8.00 4.33
C TYR A 120 -26.85 8.55 3.58
N THR A 121 -27.42 9.63 4.12
CA THR A 121 -28.59 10.29 3.56
C THR A 121 -28.31 11.78 3.38
N ALA A 122 -28.35 12.28 2.14
CA ALA A 122 -28.21 13.70 1.87
C ALA A 122 -29.29 14.54 2.60
N GLY A 123 -28.89 15.67 3.17
CA GLY A 123 -29.72 16.54 4.01
C GLY A 123 -29.92 16.05 5.44
N SER A 124 -29.12 15.09 5.90
CA SER A 124 -29.06 14.63 7.29
C SER A 124 -28.10 15.46 8.14
N THR A 125 -28.18 15.31 9.46
CA THR A 125 -27.27 16.01 10.39
C THR A 125 -25.98 15.22 10.58
N PHE A 126 -24.86 15.92 10.76
CA PHE A 126 -23.57 15.27 11.04
C PHE A 126 -23.58 14.50 12.37
N GLU A 127 -24.28 14.99 13.39
CA GLU A 127 -24.44 14.30 14.69
C GLU A 127 -25.05 12.89 14.54
N SER A 128 -25.86 12.67 13.50
CA SER A 128 -26.43 11.36 13.21
C SER A 128 -25.51 10.44 12.40
N GLY A 129 -24.24 10.79 12.20
CA GLY A 129 -23.36 10.13 11.24
C GLY A 129 -23.86 10.27 9.80
N CYS A 130 -24.57 11.36 9.50
CA CYS A 130 -25.27 11.55 8.23
C CYS A 130 -26.40 10.54 7.92
N HIS A 131 -27.03 9.93 8.93
CA HIS A 131 -28.12 8.96 8.72
C HIS A 131 -29.53 9.53 8.88
N ARG A 132 -29.73 10.62 9.63
CA ARG A 132 -31.05 11.13 10.03
C ARG A 132 -31.25 12.60 9.70
N LYS A 133 -32.43 12.91 9.13
CA LYS A 133 -32.83 14.30 8.83
C LYS A 133 -33.15 15.07 10.11
N PRO A 134 -32.91 16.40 10.14
CA PRO A 134 -33.26 17.22 11.29
C PRO A 134 -34.76 17.17 11.59
N GLU A 135 -35.12 17.19 12.86
CA GLU A 135 -36.52 17.25 13.27
C GLU A 135 -37.10 18.63 12.95
N LYS A 136 -38.19 18.68 12.19
CA LYS A 136 -38.90 19.96 11.92
C LYS A 136 -39.38 20.55 13.24
N LYS A 137 -38.77 21.65 13.71
CA LYS A 137 -39.26 22.43 14.86
C LYS A 137 -40.75 22.73 14.65
N LYS A 138 -41.63 22.11 15.46
CA LYS A 138 -43.07 22.40 15.44
C LYS A 138 -43.24 23.86 15.84
N LYS A 139 -43.59 24.73 14.88
CA LYS A 139 -44.03 26.12 15.17
C LYS A 139 -45.06 26.05 16.30
N LYS A 140 -44.71 26.54 17.49
CA LYS A 140 -45.69 26.73 18.58
C LYS A 140 -46.78 27.63 18.01
N LYS A 141 -47.96 27.08 17.73
CA LYS A 141 -49.14 27.86 17.35
C LYS A 141 -49.39 28.86 18.48
N GLY A 142 -49.17 30.14 18.20
CA GLY A 142 -49.36 31.23 19.14
C GLY A 142 -50.73 31.15 19.80
N LYS A 143 -50.73 31.05 21.12
CA LYS A 143 -51.93 31.19 21.94
C LYS A 143 -52.20 32.70 22.04
N LYS A 144 -53.07 33.22 21.18
CA LYS A 144 -53.67 34.56 21.38
C LYS A 144 -54.42 34.56 22.70
N GLY A 145 -54.01 35.37 23.66
CA GLY A 145 -54.77 35.59 24.88
C GLY A 145 -54.20 36.67 25.77
N GLY A 146 -54.91 37.80 25.86
CA GLY A 146 -54.87 38.70 27.02
C GLY A 146 -53.96 39.91 26.91
N LYS A 147 -54.56 41.08 26.61
CA LYS A 147 -53.99 42.39 26.94
C LYS A 147 -53.73 42.46 28.45
N ASN A 148 -52.56 42.98 28.84
CA ASN A 148 -52.45 43.96 29.92
C ASN A 148 -51.13 44.72 29.76
N GLU A 149 -51.26 46.03 29.89
CA GLU A 149 -50.30 47.09 29.65
C GLU A 149 -49.65 47.45 30.99
N VAL A 150 -48.34 47.24 31.13
CA VAL A 150 -47.50 47.93 32.13
C VAL A 150 -46.09 48.10 31.53
N ASP A 151 -45.61 49.33 31.63
CA ASP A 151 -44.40 49.90 31.05
C ASP A 151 -43.07 49.19 31.37
N GLY A 152 -42.18 49.26 30.38
CA GLY A 152 -40.75 49.48 30.58
C GLY A 152 -39.90 48.24 30.77
N LEU A 153 -39.38 47.67 29.68
CA LEU A 153 -38.10 46.97 29.62
C LEU A 153 -37.69 46.74 28.15
N LYS A 154 -36.38 46.67 27.94
CA LYS A 154 -35.67 46.70 26.66
C LYS A 154 -36.26 45.74 25.63
N LYS A 155 -36.35 46.23 24.39
CA LYS A 155 -36.49 45.43 23.19
C LYS A 155 -35.18 44.68 22.99
N ASP A 156 -35.06 43.51 23.60
CA ASP A 156 -34.13 42.51 23.09
C ASP A 156 -34.74 42.04 21.76
N LYS A 157 -34.04 42.36 20.67
CA LYS A 157 -34.28 41.70 19.40
C LYS A 157 -33.80 40.28 19.60
N ASP A 158 -34.73 39.36 19.78
CA ASP A 158 -34.51 37.96 19.43
C ASP A 158 -34.36 37.96 17.90
N ASP A 159 -33.15 38.27 17.44
CA ASP A 159 -32.69 37.84 16.13
C ASP A 159 -32.54 36.31 16.29
N ASP A 160 -33.61 35.57 15.98
CA ASP A 160 -33.52 34.16 15.61
C ASP A 160 -32.60 34.11 14.37
N GLU A 161 -31.28 34.15 14.59
CA GLU A 161 -30.31 33.69 13.63
C GLU A 161 -30.62 32.20 13.45
N ASP A 162 -31.32 31.88 12.36
CA ASP A 162 -31.32 30.53 11.80
C ASP A 162 -29.84 30.16 11.62
N GLU A 163 -29.23 29.51 12.62
CA GLU A 163 -28.01 28.75 12.39
C GLU A 163 -28.35 27.79 11.25
N ASP A 164 -27.80 28.06 10.07
CA ASP A 164 -27.90 27.17 8.91
C ASP A 164 -27.38 25.81 9.39
N GLU A 165 -28.29 24.88 9.72
CA GLU A 165 -27.91 23.55 10.16
C GLU A 165 -26.96 22.97 9.09
N GLU A 166 -25.74 22.60 9.50
CA GLU A 166 -24.77 21.99 8.59
C GLU A 166 -25.29 20.60 8.20
N LEU A 167 -25.82 20.50 6.97
CA LEU A 167 -26.47 19.29 6.46
C LEU A 167 -25.61 18.58 5.42
N ALA A 168 -25.69 17.26 5.45
CA ALA A 168 -24.98 16.35 4.56
C ALA A 168 -25.22 16.67 3.07
N GLY A 169 -24.16 16.95 2.35
CA GLY A 169 -24.15 17.11 0.89
C GLY A 169 -24.47 15.80 0.15
N ARG A 170 -24.81 15.90 -1.14
CA ARG A 170 -25.19 14.74 -1.95
C ARG A 170 -24.00 13.83 -2.30
N TRP A 171 -22.83 14.44 -2.48
CA TRP A 171 -21.61 13.76 -2.93
C TRP A 171 -20.63 13.49 -1.79
N GLY A 172 -21.01 13.83 -0.56
CA GLY A 172 -20.17 13.77 0.62
C GLY A 172 -20.20 15.12 1.33
N THR A 173 -19.55 15.21 2.47
CA THR A 173 -19.36 16.48 3.19
C THR A 173 -18.00 16.50 3.84
N SER A 174 -17.14 17.39 3.34
CA SER A 174 -15.79 17.58 3.83
C SER A 174 -15.79 18.20 5.23
N SER A 175 -14.72 17.99 5.98
CA SER A 175 -14.57 18.52 7.35
C SER A 175 -15.69 18.08 8.30
N SER A 176 -16.22 16.86 8.09
CA SER A 176 -17.27 16.27 8.92
C SER A 176 -16.86 14.89 9.42
N ASP A 177 -17.58 14.38 10.42
CA ASP A 177 -17.42 13.01 10.91
C ASP A 177 -18.15 11.98 10.02
N CYS A 178 -18.76 12.39 8.91
CA CYS A 178 -19.52 11.48 8.06
C CYS A 178 -18.62 10.64 7.16
N ASP A 179 -19.02 9.38 7.00
CA ASP A 179 -18.41 8.45 6.06
C ASP A 179 -18.83 8.74 4.61
N ALA A 180 -18.24 8.03 3.65
CA ALA A 180 -18.44 8.30 2.24
C ALA A 180 -19.81 7.78 1.76
N PRO A 181 -20.66 8.62 1.14
CA PRO A 181 -21.84 8.11 0.46
C PRO A 181 -21.45 7.20 -0.70
N MET A 182 -22.31 6.24 -1.01
CA MET A 182 -22.13 5.39 -2.19
C MET A 182 -21.98 6.17 -3.51
N SER A 183 -22.54 7.38 -3.59
CA SER A 183 -22.36 8.27 -4.75
C SER A 183 -20.90 8.68 -4.95
N LEU A 184 -20.17 8.99 -3.87
CA LEU A 184 -18.73 9.31 -3.89
C LEU A 184 -17.90 8.11 -4.32
N VAL A 185 -18.19 6.95 -3.73
CA VAL A 185 -17.51 5.69 -4.06
C VAL A 185 -17.66 5.37 -5.55
N ASN A 186 -18.89 5.46 -6.07
CA ASN A 186 -19.17 5.17 -7.48
C ASN A 186 -18.47 6.15 -8.42
N MET A 187 -18.58 7.48 -8.19
CA MET A 187 -17.90 8.46 -9.05
C MET A 187 -16.37 8.32 -9.02
N THR A 188 -15.82 7.84 -7.90
CA THR A 188 -14.39 7.57 -7.75
C THR A 188 -13.96 6.41 -8.66
N PHE A 189 -14.66 5.28 -8.60
CA PHE A 189 -14.34 4.14 -9.46
C PHE A 189 -14.62 4.40 -10.95
N ASP A 190 -15.67 5.17 -11.28
CA ASP A 190 -15.95 5.59 -12.65
C ASP A 190 -14.80 6.43 -13.21
N TRP A 191 -14.31 7.41 -12.43
CA TRP A 191 -13.16 8.23 -12.81
C TRP A 191 -11.87 7.40 -12.93
N LEU A 192 -11.58 6.52 -11.97
CA LEU A 192 -10.40 5.63 -12.04
C LEU A 192 -10.44 4.74 -13.28
N LYS A 193 -11.61 4.19 -13.61
CA LYS A 193 -11.80 3.35 -14.79
C LYS A 193 -11.57 4.12 -16.09
N GLN A 194 -12.07 5.35 -16.15
CA GLN A 194 -11.93 6.20 -17.33
C GLN A 194 -10.50 6.71 -17.51
N GLU A 195 -9.86 7.13 -16.43
CA GLU A 195 -8.63 7.91 -16.51
C GLU A 195 -7.36 7.10 -16.26
N TRP A 196 -7.42 6.04 -15.45
CA TRP A 196 -6.21 5.40 -14.90
C TRP A 196 -6.10 3.88 -15.10
N ALA A 197 -7.20 3.16 -15.30
CA ALA A 197 -7.20 1.70 -15.38
C ALA A 197 -6.23 1.15 -16.43
N ASP A 198 -6.12 1.82 -17.57
CA ASP A 198 -5.23 1.50 -18.69
C ASP A 198 -3.90 2.27 -18.65
N LYS A 199 -3.55 2.90 -17.52
CA LYS A 199 -2.33 3.74 -17.41
C LYS A 199 -1.41 3.40 -16.24
N VAL A 200 -1.86 2.57 -15.31
CA VAL A 200 -1.07 2.06 -14.19
C VAL A 200 -0.63 0.62 -14.44
N ASP A 201 0.46 0.22 -13.78
CA ASP A 201 1.02 -1.14 -13.81
C ASP A 201 0.44 -2.00 -12.68
N PHE A 202 0.19 -1.38 -11.52
CA PHE A 202 -0.40 -2.03 -10.36
C PHE A 202 -1.11 -1.00 -9.46
N VAL A 203 -1.87 -1.49 -8.49
CA VAL A 203 -2.62 -0.69 -7.51
C VAL A 203 -2.25 -1.15 -6.10
N VAL A 204 -1.96 -0.20 -5.22
CA VAL A 204 -1.82 -0.41 -3.77
C VAL A 204 -3.08 0.12 -3.09
N TRP A 205 -3.77 -0.73 -2.34
CA TRP A 205 -5.04 -0.41 -1.68
C TRP A 205 -4.98 -0.68 -0.19
N THR A 206 -4.75 0.35 0.62
CA THR A 206 -4.39 0.18 2.04
C THR A 206 -5.59 0.09 2.99
N GLY A 207 -6.70 -0.52 2.57
CA GLY A 207 -7.80 -0.93 3.47
C GLY A 207 -8.76 0.18 3.91
N ASP A 208 -9.54 -0.15 4.96
CA ASP A 208 -10.61 0.65 5.56
C ASP A 208 -11.82 0.84 4.63
N ASN A 209 -12.49 -0.29 4.41
CA ASN A 209 -13.64 -0.46 3.51
C ASN A 209 -14.97 -0.54 4.23
N ALA A 210 -14.98 -0.61 5.55
CA ALA A 210 -16.18 -0.49 6.35
C ALA A 210 -16.29 0.91 6.95
N ARG A 211 -17.51 1.46 6.98
CA ARG A 211 -17.81 2.72 7.67
C ARG A 211 -17.41 2.69 9.15
N HIS A 212 -17.42 3.84 9.80
CA HIS A 212 -17.27 3.96 11.24
C HIS A 212 -18.60 3.69 11.97
N ASP A 213 -18.50 3.36 13.26
CA ASP A 213 -19.65 3.21 14.16
C ASP A 213 -20.08 4.57 14.76
N ILE A 214 -20.28 5.58 13.92
CA ILE A 214 -20.65 6.95 14.35
C ILE A 214 -22.06 6.98 14.94
N ASP A 215 -23.05 6.40 14.25
CA ASP A 215 -24.42 6.31 14.76
C ASP A 215 -24.60 5.06 15.63
N SER A 216 -24.62 5.26 16.94
CA SER A 216 -24.84 4.19 17.93
C SER A 216 -26.17 3.43 17.76
N SER A 217 -27.14 3.98 17.03
CA SER A 217 -28.41 3.30 16.75
C SER A 217 -28.32 2.29 15.60
N ILE A 218 -27.24 2.35 14.80
CA ILE A 218 -26.95 1.45 13.68
C ILE A 218 -25.49 0.95 13.81
N PRO A 219 -25.19 0.11 14.80
CA PRO A 219 -23.85 -0.45 14.95
C PRO A 219 -23.55 -1.42 13.78
N ARG A 220 -22.32 -1.41 13.29
CA ARG A 220 -21.85 -2.35 12.29
C ARG A 220 -21.86 -3.77 12.80
N THR A 221 -22.08 -4.67 11.86
CA THR A 221 -22.02 -6.11 12.09
C THR A 221 -20.88 -6.73 11.30
N PRO A 222 -20.36 -7.91 11.72
CA PRO A 222 -19.40 -8.65 10.91
C PRO A 222 -19.88 -8.96 9.48
N SER A 223 -21.19 -9.19 9.29
CA SER A 223 -21.77 -9.40 7.95
C SER A 223 -21.65 -8.14 7.09
N GLU A 224 -22.02 -6.99 7.64
CA GLU A 224 -21.91 -5.70 6.93
C GLU A 224 -20.46 -5.41 6.53
N ILE A 225 -19.51 -5.62 7.44
CA ILE A 225 -18.08 -5.45 7.16
C ILE A 225 -17.62 -6.35 6.01
N ASN A 226 -18.00 -7.63 6.04
CA ASN A 226 -17.70 -8.58 4.96
C ASN A 226 -18.36 -8.17 3.64
N ASP A 227 -19.61 -7.70 3.67
CA ASP A 227 -20.37 -7.30 2.48
C ASP A 227 -19.78 -6.06 1.81
N LEU A 228 -19.37 -5.06 2.62
CA LEU A 228 -18.67 -3.88 2.15
C LEU A 228 -17.30 -4.21 1.57
N ASN A 229 -16.52 -5.09 2.22
CA ASN A 229 -15.25 -5.56 1.69
C ASN A 229 -15.44 -6.31 0.35
N ARG A 230 -16.42 -7.21 0.23
CA ARG A 230 -16.75 -7.87 -1.05
C ARG A 230 -17.20 -6.87 -2.11
N MET A 231 -17.95 -5.84 -1.73
CA MET A 231 -18.35 -4.78 -2.65
C MET A 231 -17.12 -4.05 -3.21
N MET A 232 -16.17 -3.68 -2.35
CA MET A 232 -14.96 -2.99 -2.78
C MET A 232 -14.07 -3.87 -3.66
N VAL A 233 -13.93 -5.17 -3.35
CA VAL A 233 -13.25 -6.14 -4.24
C VAL A 233 -13.91 -6.18 -5.62
N ARG A 234 -15.25 -6.25 -5.69
CA ARG A 234 -15.97 -6.20 -6.98
C ARG A 234 -15.68 -4.90 -7.74
N ARG A 235 -15.69 -3.76 -7.06
CA ARG A 235 -15.37 -2.46 -7.68
C ARG A 235 -13.95 -2.42 -8.23
N MET A 236 -12.97 -2.88 -7.46
CA MET A 236 -11.57 -2.97 -7.91
C MET A 236 -11.45 -3.85 -9.17
N ARG A 237 -12.09 -5.02 -9.19
CA ARG A 237 -12.11 -5.91 -10.37
C ARG A 237 -12.83 -5.30 -11.57
N GLU A 238 -13.98 -4.66 -11.37
CA GLU A 238 -14.73 -3.97 -12.43
C GLU A 238 -13.95 -2.82 -13.07
N THR A 239 -13.06 -2.18 -12.30
CA THR A 239 -12.26 -1.03 -12.73
C THR A 239 -10.94 -1.46 -13.37
N PHE A 240 -10.19 -2.37 -12.75
CA PHE A 240 -8.82 -2.70 -13.13
C PHE A 240 -8.66 -4.05 -13.87
N GLY A 241 -9.72 -4.86 -13.92
CA GLY A 241 -9.69 -6.16 -14.59
C GLY A 241 -8.83 -7.21 -13.87
N GLU A 242 -8.31 -8.16 -14.64
CA GLU A 242 -7.43 -9.22 -14.16
C GLU A 242 -5.94 -8.93 -14.43
N ASP A 243 -5.65 -8.06 -15.41
CA ASP A 243 -4.28 -7.78 -15.87
C ASP A 243 -3.49 -6.85 -14.93
N VAL A 244 -4.19 -5.97 -14.20
CA VAL A 244 -3.56 -5.05 -13.24
C VAL A 244 -3.57 -5.67 -11.85
N VAL A 245 -2.39 -5.89 -11.29
CA VAL A 245 -2.23 -6.45 -9.95
C VAL A 245 -2.72 -5.42 -8.91
N VAL A 246 -3.70 -5.81 -8.10
CA VAL A 246 -4.19 -5.01 -6.96
C VAL A 246 -3.71 -5.65 -5.66
N VAL A 247 -3.01 -4.88 -4.84
CA VAL A 247 -2.40 -5.33 -3.59
C VAL A 247 -3.13 -4.68 -2.40
N PRO A 248 -4.11 -5.38 -1.79
CA PRO A 248 -4.82 -4.90 -0.61
C PRO A 248 -4.02 -5.05 0.68
N SER A 249 -4.23 -4.15 1.64
CA SER A 249 -3.85 -4.31 3.06
C SER A 249 -5.08 -4.21 3.96
N LEU A 250 -5.04 -4.89 5.11
CA LEU A 250 -6.17 -4.94 6.03
C LEU A 250 -6.26 -3.67 6.88
N GLY A 251 -7.42 -3.00 6.84
CA GLY A 251 -7.71 -1.83 7.65
C GLY A 251 -8.22 -2.17 9.05
N ASN A 252 -8.15 -1.20 9.97
CA ASN A 252 -8.60 -1.41 11.36
C ASN A 252 -10.13 -1.35 11.51
N ASN A 253 -10.83 -0.73 10.55
CA ASN A 253 -12.28 -0.78 10.43
C ASN A 253 -12.78 -2.02 9.68
N ASP A 254 -11.92 -2.73 8.95
CA ASP A 254 -12.27 -3.95 8.21
C ASP A 254 -12.47 -5.19 9.09
N ILE A 255 -12.39 -5.03 10.41
CA ILE A 255 -12.49 -6.11 11.37
C ILE A 255 -13.51 -5.79 12.47
N TYR A 256 -13.99 -6.84 13.13
CA TYR A 256 -14.86 -6.73 14.29
C TYR A 256 -14.38 -7.62 15.44
N PRO A 257 -14.28 -7.10 16.67
CA PRO A 257 -14.46 -5.69 17.07
C PRO A 257 -13.40 -4.76 16.46
N HIS A 258 -13.73 -3.47 16.32
CA HIS A 258 -12.83 -2.44 15.80
C HIS A 258 -11.46 -2.47 16.52
N ASN A 259 -10.36 -2.46 15.75
CA ASN A 259 -8.96 -2.58 16.19
C ASN A 259 -8.55 -3.92 16.84
N ILE A 260 -9.46 -4.85 17.13
CA ILE A 260 -9.13 -6.05 17.91
C ILE A 260 -8.99 -7.26 16.98
N LEU A 261 -7.74 -7.61 16.66
CA LEU A 261 -7.41 -8.80 15.88
C LEU A 261 -6.58 -9.78 16.72
N VAL A 262 -7.15 -10.94 17.00
CA VAL A 262 -6.41 -12.07 17.58
C VAL A 262 -5.57 -12.77 16.51
N ALA A 263 -4.56 -13.54 16.92
CA ALA A 263 -3.78 -14.37 16.01
C ALA A 263 -4.70 -15.28 15.14
N GLY A 264 -4.36 -15.42 13.86
CA GLY A 264 -5.04 -16.36 12.97
C GLY A 264 -4.51 -17.79 13.09
N PRO A 265 -5.20 -18.79 12.51
CA PRO A 265 -6.47 -18.67 11.79
C PRO A 265 -7.65 -18.35 12.70
N ASN A 266 -8.50 -17.42 12.28
CA ASN A 266 -9.72 -17.05 13.01
C ASN A 266 -10.83 -16.65 12.03
N ALA A 267 -12.01 -16.25 12.54
CA ALA A 267 -13.16 -15.92 11.69
C ALA A 267 -12.88 -14.76 10.71
N VAL A 268 -12.09 -13.77 11.12
CA VAL A 268 -11.72 -12.62 10.28
C VAL A 268 -10.75 -13.07 9.21
N THR A 269 -9.61 -13.70 9.57
CA THR A 269 -8.61 -14.12 8.57
C THR A 269 -9.18 -15.15 7.59
N ASN A 270 -10.06 -16.05 8.04
CA ASN A 270 -10.76 -16.98 7.15
C ASN A 270 -11.73 -16.26 6.20
N SER A 271 -12.45 -15.22 6.68
CA SER A 271 -13.34 -14.43 5.82
C SER A 271 -12.54 -13.70 4.74
N PHE A 272 -11.42 -13.07 5.11
CA PHE A 272 -10.55 -12.38 4.16
C PHE A 272 -9.81 -13.33 3.21
N THR A 273 -9.52 -14.56 3.64
CA THR A 273 -8.96 -15.58 2.74
C THR A 273 -9.92 -15.89 1.59
N ASP A 274 -11.24 -15.86 1.84
CA ASP A 274 -12.27 -16.03 0.80
C ASP A 274 -12.48 -14.73 -0.01
N ILE A 275 -12.61 -13.59 0.67
CA ILE A 275 -12.88 -12.28 0.03
C ILE A 275 -11.72 -11.85 -0.90
N TRP A 276 -10.47 -12.15 -0.54
CA TRP A 276 -9.27 -11.80 -1.31
C TRP A 276 -8.63 -12.99 -2.02
N SER A 277 -9.37 -14.08 -2.22
CA SER A 277 -8.85 -15.30 -2.85
C SER A 277 -8.19 -15.06 -4.21
N ASP A 278 -8.66 -14.09 -5.00
CA ASP A 278 -8.06 -13.72 -6.30
C ASP A 278 -6.83 -12.80 -6.19
N TYR A 279 -6.53 -12.24 -5.01
CA TYR A 279 -5.39 -11.33 -4.79
C TYR A 279 -4.21 -12.00 -4.07
N ILE A 280 -4.48 -13.08 -3.34
CA ILE A 280 -3.47 -13.78 -2.53
C ILE A 280 -2.80 -14.85 -3.40
N PRO A 281 -1.46 -14.84 -3.54
CA PRO A 281 -0.74 -15.91 -4.22
C PRO A 281 -1.03 -17.27 -3.58
N ALA A 282 -1.16 -18.32 -4.40
CA ALA A 282 -1.56 -19.64 -3.94
C ALA A 282 -0.56 -20.23 -2.91
N GLU A 283 0.73 -19.96 -3.09
CA GLU A 283 1.82 -20.31 -2.18
C GLU A 283 1.74 -19.62 -0.81
N ASP A 284 1.13 -18.44 -0.76
CA ASP A 284 1.00 -17.64 0.47
C ASP A 284 -0.31 -17.92 1.21
N TYR A 285 -1.18 -18.81 0.71
CA TYR A 285 -2.49 -19.10 1.30
C TYR A 285 -2.43 -19.39 2.82
N HIS A 286 -1.49 -20.25 3.25
CA HIS A 286 -1.37 -20.61 4.67
C HIS A 286 -0.73 -19.50 5.53
N VAL A 287 0.14 -18.69 4.93
CA VAL A 287 0.72 -17.51 5.58
C VAL A 287 -0.38 -16.48 5.79
N PHE A 288 -1.14 -16.18 4.74
CA PHE A 288 -2.28 -15.27 4.78
C PHE A 288 -3.35 -15.72 5.77
N GLN A 289 -3.70 -17.01 5.80
CA GLN A 289 -4.72 -17.49 6.74
C GLN A 289 -4.32 -17.28 8.22
N ARG A 290 -3.03 -17.32 8.54
CA ARG A 290 -2.51 -17.08 9.89
C ARG A 290 -2.33 -15.59 10.19
N GLY A 291 -1.84 -14.84 9.20
CA GLY A 291 -1.31 -13.49 9.40
C GLY A 291 -2.09 -12.36 8.72
N ALA A 292 -2.87 -12.66 7.69
CA ALA A 292 -3.47 -11.71 6.74
C ALA A 292 -2.45 -10.74 6.12
N TYR A 293 -1.23 -11.23 5.89
CA TYR A 293 -0.15 -10.58 5.15
C TYR A 293 0.39 -11.53 4.08
N PHE A 294 0.95 -10.98 3.01
CA PHE A 294 1.47 -11.73 1.86
C PHE A 294 2.42 -10.86 1.03
N ALA A 295 3.18 -11.46 0.12
CA ALA A 295 4.02 -10.74 -0.84
C ALA A 295 3.68 -11.16 -2.27
N ILE A 296 3.69 -10.22 -3.20
CA ILE A 296 3.38 -10.51 -4.61
C ILE A 296 4.27 -9.69 -5.54
N ASP A 297 4.72 -10.33 -6.62
CA ASP A 297 5.43 -9.66 -7.71
C ASP A 297 4.43 -8.81 -8.49
N VAL A 298 4.69 -7.50 -8.56
CA VAL A 298 3.90 -6.55 -9.39
C VAL A 298 4.57 -6.30 -10.73
N ILE A 299 5.89 -6.53 -10.82
CA ILE A 299 6.63 -6.70 -12.06
C ILE A 299 7.39 -8.03 -11.91
N PRO A 300 7.07 -9.06 -12.70
CA PRO A 300 7.60 -10.41 -12.52
C PRO A 300 9.12 -10.45 -12.32
N ASP A 301 9.59 -11.10 -11.26
CA ASP A 301 11.00 -11.30 -10.90
C ASP A 301 11.85 -10.01 -10.77
N LYS A 302 11.22 -8.82 -10.73
CA LYS A 302 11.94 -7.53 -10.68
C LYS A 302 11.45 -6.59 -9.57
N LEU A 303 10.13 -6.45 -9.37
CA LEU A 303 9.54 -5.57 -8.36
C LEU A 303 8.38 -6.26 -7.66
N ALA A 304 8.41 -6.28 -6.32
CA ALA A 304 7.35 -6.83 -5.51
C ALA A 304 6.74 -5.80 -4.56
N VAL A 305 5.54 -6.11 -4.06
CA VAL A 305 4.88 -5.38 -2.97
C VAL A 305 4.63 -6.36 -1.84
N ILE A 306 5.03 -5.99 -0.62
CA ILE A 306 4.77 -6.76 0.59
C ILE A 306 3.63 -6.07 1.35
N SER A 307 2.47 -6.75 1.43
CA SER A 307 1.31 -6.28 2.18
C SER A 307 1.35 -6.79 3.60
N LEU A 308 1.48 -5.84 4.54
CA LEU A 308 1.63 -6.08 5.98
C LEU A 308 0.30 -5.94 6.71
N ASN A 309 0.11 -6.74 7.76
CA ASN A 309 -1.01 -6.61 8.68
C ASN A 309 -0.59 -5.81 9.92
N THR A 310 -0.61 -4.48 9.77
CA THR A 310 -0.14 -3.58 10.82
C THR A 310 -0.99 -3.58 12.09
N LEU A 311 -2.16 -4.26 12.10
CA LEU A 311 -2.99 -4.42 13.29
C LEU A 311 -2.34 -5.27 14.38
N TYR A 312 -1.39 -6.14 14.05
CA TYR A 312 -0.62 -6.86 15.06
C TYR A 312 0.47 -6.01 15.73
N TRP A 313 0.78 -4.85 15.14
CA TRP A 313 1.73 -3.88 15.68
C TRP A 313 1.03 -2.69 16.32
N TYR A 314 -0.22 -2.45 15.95
CA TYR A 314 -1.04 -1.32 16.41
C TYR A 314 -1.35 -1.45 17.90
N ASP A 315 -0.96 -0.45 18.69
CA ASP A 315 -1.09 -0.46 20.15
C ASP A 315 -2.55 -0.46 20.60
N ALA A 316 -3.48 0.02 19.78
CA ALA A 316 -4.92 -0.05 20.02
C ALA A 316 -5.46 -1.49 19.98
N ASN A 317 -4.73 -2.43 19.38
CA ASN A 317 -5.04 -3.85 19.43
C ASN A 317 -4.65 -4.44 20.79
N LYS A 318 -5.52 -4.28 21.79
CA LYS A 318 -5.22 -4.65 23.18
C LYS A 318 -5.21 -6.17 23.46
N VAL A 319 -5.43 -7.03 22.46
CA VAL A 319 -5.40 -8.49 22.64
C VAL A 319 -4.06 -9.13 22.28
N VAL A 320 -3.14 -8.38 21.66
CA VAL A 320 -1.77 -8.81 21.37
C VAL A 320 -0.78 -8.07 22.28
N ASP A 321 0.41 -8.63 22.48
CA ASP A 321 1.44 -8.10 23.41
C ASP A 321 2.72 -7.66 22.67
N GLY A 322 2.54 -6.89 21.61
CA GLY A 322 3.62 -6.33 20.80
C GLY A 322 4.50 -7.39 20.12
N CYS A 323 5.77 -7.06 19.92
CA CYS A 323 6.68 -7.79 19.03
C CYS A 323 7.99 -8.19 19.72
N LYS A 324 7.90 -8.80 20.90
CA LYS A 324 9.08 -9.23 21.64
C LYS A 324 9.85 -10.30 20.86
N ASP A 325 11.16 -10.15 20.75
CA ASP A 325 12.04 -11.10 20.05
C ASP A 325 11.88 -12.53 20.61
N GLY A 326 11.75 -13.51 19.70
CA GLY A 326 11.56 -14.93 20.05
C GLY A 326 10.21 -15.27 20.69
N SER A 327 9.26 -14.35 20.73
CA SER A 327 7.89 -14.62 21.17
C SER A 327 7.05 -15.22 20.05
N ASN A 328 5.95 -15.88 20.44
CA ASN A 328 4.92 -16.38 19.51
C ASN A 328 3.80 -15.35 19.28
N GLU A 329 4.02 -14.08 19.66
CA GLU A 329 3.07 -13.01 19.36
C GLU A 329 2.93 -12.85 17.84
N PRO A 330 1.72 -12.66 17.31
CA PRO A 330 1.51 -12.61 15.86
C PRO A 330 2.33 -11.50 15.18
N GLY A 331 2.52 -10.36 15.85
CA GLY A 331 3.35 -9.27 15.35
C GLY A 331 4.85 -9.62 15.29
N ALA A 332 5.36 -10.41 16.25
CA ALA A 332 6.74 -10.90 16.22
C ALA A 332 6.97 -11.91 15.08
N LEU A 333 6.00 -12.82 14.88
CA LEU A 333 6.03 -13.80 13.80
C LEU A 333 5.95 -13.16 12.41
N GLU A 334 5.16 -12.09 12.26
CA GLU A 334 5.13 -11.31 11.03
C GLU A 334 6.47 -10.66 10.72
N PHE A 335 7.19 -10.14 11.72
CA PHE A 335 8.54 -9.60 11.51
C PHE A 335 9.57 -10.68 11.18
N ASP A 336 9.47 -11.87 11.77
CA ASP A 336 10.32 -13.02 11.40
C ASP A 336 10.09 -13.39 9.93
N TRP A 337 8.83 -13.44 9.50
CA TRP A 337 8.46 -13.66 8.10
C TRP A 337 8.96 -12.54 7.20
N LEU A 338 8.78 -11.28 7.56
CA LEU A 338 9.20 -10.13 6.78
C LEU A 338 10.71 -10.10 6.56
N GLU A 339 11.51 -10.41 7.58
CA GLU A 339 12.96 -10.50 7.45
C GLU A 339 13.37 -11.57 6.43
N VAL A 340 12.72 -12.75 6.47
CA VAL A 340 12.96 -13.83 5.49
C VAL A 340 12.56 -13.41 4.06
N GLN A 341 11.43 -12.71 3.90
CA GLN A 341 11.01 -12.19 2.60
C GLN A 341 12.04 -11.19 2.06
N LEU A 342 12.47 -10.24 2.88
CA LEU A 342 13.45 -9.22 2.50
C LEU A 342 14.79 -9.84 2.10
N ASP A 343 15.28 -10.86 2.83
CA ASP A 343 16.47 -11.61 2.45
C ASP A 343 16.29 -12.29 1.08
N SER A 344 15.16 -12.97 0.86
CA SER A 344 14.85 -13.65 -0.41
C SER A 344 14.78 -12.69 -1.60
N PHE A 345 14.06 -11.57 -1.48
CA PHE A 345 13.99 -10.55 -2.54
C PHE A 345 15.36 -9.95 -2.84
N ARG A 346 16.14 -9.67 -1.78
CA ARG A 346 17.48 -9.13 -1.91
C ARG A 346 18.45 -10.10 -2.59
N GLU A 347 18.39 -11.39 -2.25
CA GLU A 347 19.20 -12.44 -2.90
C GLU A 347 18.89 -12.57 -4.39
N ARG A 348 17.64 -12.32 -4.79
CA ARG A 348 17.20 -12.25 -6.20
C ARG A 348 17.49 -10.91 -6.87
N GLY A 349 18.01 -9.92 -6.14
CA GLY A 349 18.27 -8.56 -6.67
C GLY A 349 17.00 -7.75 -6.94
N MET A 350 15.86 -8.18 -6.40
CA MET A 350 14.57 -7.51 -6.57
C MET A 350 14.43 -6.29 -5.66
N GLN A 351 13.53 -5.40 -6.05
CA GLN A 351 13.15 -4.24 -5.26
C GLN A 351 11.76 -4.46 -4.66
N VAL A 352 11.48 -3.82 -3.52
CA VAL A 352 10.20 -4.00 -2.82
C VAL A 352 9.60 -2.68 -2.31
N TRP A 353 8.29 -2.57 -2.43
CA TRP A 353 7.48 -1.62 -1.65
C TRP A 353 6.92 -2.33 -0.42
N LEU A 354 6.96 -1.66 0.74
CA LEU A 354 6.21 -2.10 1.91
C LEU A 354 4.89 -1.32 2.01
N THR A 355 3.79 -2.03 2.24
CA THR A 355 2.48 -1.41 2.40
C THR A 355 1.72 -1.98 3.59
N GLY A 356 0.86 -1.16 4.18
CA GLY A 356 -0.01 -1.52 5.30
C GLY A 356 -1.01 -0.40 5.58
N HIS A 357 -1.90 -0.59 6.55
CA HIS A 357 -2.92 0.41 6.85
C HIS A 357 -2.41 1.48 7.85
N VAL A 358 -2.25 1.12 9.13
CA VAL A 358 -1.72 2.02 10.16
C VAL A 358 -0.24 2.30 9.88
N PRO A 359 0.22 3.56 9.87
CA PRO A 359 1.64 3.88 9.62
C PRO A 359 2.54 3.59 10.84
N PRO A 360 3.82 3.26 10.62
CA PRO A 360 4.81 2.98 11.66
C PRO A 360 5.22 4.28 12.36
N LYS A 361 4.51 4.64 13.43
CA LYS A 361 4.80 5.84 14.23
C LYS A 361 4.88 5.51 15.72
N MET A 362 5.81 6.15 16.42
CA MET A 362 5.89 6.07 17.88
C MET A 362 4.57 6.50 18.53
N GLY A 363 4.09 5.73 19.52
CA GLY A 363 2.80 5.98 20.18
C GLY A 363 1.57 5.52 19.39
N ARG A 364 1.75 4.93 18.20
CA ARG A 364 0.73 4.12 17.51
C ARG A 364 1.10 2.66 17.50
N TYR A 365 2.37 2.32 17.32
CA TYR A 365 2.81 0.93 17.46
C TYR A 365 3.24 0.64 18.90
N PHE A 366 3.15 -0.63 19.31
CA PHE A 366 3.89 -1.08 20.48
C PHE A 366 5.38 -0.75 20.29
N ASP A 367 6.05 -0.26 21.35
CA ASP A 367 7.43 0.23 21.26
C ASP A 367 8.39 -0.80 20.65
N ASN A 368 8.27 -2.08 21.02
CA ASN A 368 9.08 -3.16 20.47
C ASN A 368 8.78 -3.45 18.99
N CYS A 369 7.53 -3.28 18.54
CA CYS A 369 7.17 -3.38 17.13
C CYS A 369 7.71 -2.19 16.33
N TYR A 370 7.62 -0.97 16.87
CA TYR A 370 8.18 0.23 16.24
C TYR A 370 9.69 0.10 16.03
N LEU A 371 10.40 -0.33 17.08
CA LEU A 371 11.84 -0.59 17.04
C LEU A 371 12.20 -1.62 15.97
N ARG A 372 11.47 -2.74 15.90
CA ARG A 372 11.75 -3.83 14.97
C ARG A 372 11.45 -3.45 13.52
N TYR A 373 10.35 -2.72 13.27
CA TYR A 373 10.05 -2.18 11.96
C TYR A 373 11.13 -1.20 11.50
N GLY A 374 11.49 -0.24 12.35
CA GLY A 374 12.52 0.76 12.03
C GLY A 374 13.89 0.13 11.77
N GLU A 375 14.25 -0.93 12.52
CA GLU A 375 15.47 -1.70 12.29
C GLU A 375 15.49 -2.32 10.89
N LEU A 376 14.42 -3.02 10.48
CA LEU A 376 14.32 -3.64 9.16
C LEU A 376 14.31 -2.60 8.03
N ALA A 377 13.52 -1.54 8.18
CA ALA A 377 13.43 -0.45 7.21
C ALA A 377 14.79 0.22 6.95
N LEU A 378 15.59 0.43 8.00
CA LEU A 378 16.93 0.97 7.88
C LEU A 378 17.93 -0.10 7.41
N ARG A 379 17.78 -1.36 7.79
CA ARG A 379 18.73 -2.41 7.40
C ARG A 379 18.64 -2.78 5.91
N TYR A 380 17.48 -2.75 5.28
CA TYR A 380 17.25 -3.20 3.90
C TYR A 380 17.06 -2.07 2.88
N GLN A 381 17.75 -0.93 3.05
CA GLN A 381 17.61 0.22 2.15
C GLN A 381 18.06 -0.04 0.70
N ASP A 382 18.88 -1.06 0.43
CA ASP A 382 19.22 -1.45 -0.95
C ASP A 382 18.12 -2.25 -1.67
N THR A 383 17.10 -2.68 -0.93
CA THR A 383 16.00 -3.55 -1.39
C THR A 383 14.65 -2.85 -1.28
N ILE A 384 14.40 -2.13 -0.18
CA ILE A 384 13.16 -1.38 0.05
C ILE A 384 13.25 -0.02 -0.65
N VAL A 385 12.35 0.23 -1.60
CA VAL A 385 12.30 1.50 -2.36
C VAL A 385 11.38 2.55 -1.75
N GLY A 386 10.44 2.13 -0.90
CA GLY A 386 9.59 3.03 -0.14
C GLY A 386 8.51 2.31 0.67
N HIS A 387 7.76 3.10 1.44
CA HIS A 387 6.72 2.62 2.34
C HIS A 387 5.42 3.42 2.16
N LEU A 388 4.27 2.72 2.07
CA LEU A 388 2.96 3.29 1.69
C LEU A 388 1.87 2.92 2.71
N TYR A 389 1.26 3.94 3.34
CA TYR A 389 0.25 3.79 4.40
C TYR A 389 -0.95 4.73 4.26
N GLY A 390 -2.03 4.45 4.99
CA GLY A 390 -3.27 5.23 5.07
C GLY A 390 -3.62 5.62 6.51
N HIS A 391 -4.86 5.37 6.93
CA HIS A 391 -5.39 5.47 8.31
C HIS A 391 -5.52 6.91 8.88
N MET A 392 -4.54 7.77 8.62
CA MET A 392 -4.47 9.09 9.23
C MET A 392 -5.42 10.09 8.55
N ASN A 393 -5.88 9.80 7.34
CA ASN A 393 -6.67 10.69 6.49
C ASN A 393 -6.00 12.05 6.21
N VAL A 394 -4.67 12.15 6.42
CA VAL A 394 -3.88 13.38 6.28
C VAL A 394 -2.69 13.10 5.37
N ASP A 395 -2.50 13.91 4.32
CA ASP A 395 -1.41 13.79 3.36
C ASP A 395 -0.08 14.23 3.99
N HIS A 396 0.83 13.29 4.27
CA HIS A 396 2.17 13.67 4.71
C HIS A 396 3.21 12.59 4.45
N PHE A 397 4.44 12.94 4.76
CA PHE A 397 5.53 12.00 4.91
C PHE A 397 6.27 12.29 6.21
N PHE A 398 6.95 11.27 6.72
CA PHE A 398 7.85 11.40 7.86
C PHE A 398 9.04 10.46 7.69
N PHE A 399 10.01 10.57 8.59
CA PHE A 399 11.18 9.70 8.58
C PHE A 399 11.13 8.73 9.75
N LEU A 400 11.56 7.51 9.50
CA LEU A 400 12.11 6.66 10.54
C LEU A 400 13.59 6.98 10.63
N ASP A 401 14.07 7.37 11.82
CA ASP A 401 15.47 7.70 12.02
C ASP A 401 16.12 6.97 13.19
N VAL A 402 17.43 6.74 13.08
CA VAL A 402 18.21 5.98 14.07
C VAL A 402 18.20 6.66 15.44
N ASP A 403 18.25 7.99 15.52
CA ASP A 403 18.32 8.70 16.80
C ASP A 403 16.95 8.60 17.53
N GLU A 404 15.82 8.64 16.82
CA GLU A 404 14.49 8.38 17.37
C GLU A 404 14.37 6.93 17.86
N LEU A 405 14.75 5.95 17.04
CA LEU A 405 14.73 4.53 17.43
C LEU A 405 15.65 4.26 18.63
N GLU A 406 16.83 4.90 18.72
CA GLU A 406 17.69 4.81 19.90
C GLU A 406 17.00 5.40 21.15
N ALA A 407 16.15 6.42 20.98
CA ALA A 407 15.40 7.07 22.05
C ALA A 407 14.17 6.27 22.54
N THR A 408 13.63 5.34 21.74
CA THR A 408 12.48 4.46 22.10
C THR A 408 12.82 3.39 23.16
N THR A 409 13.87 3.59 23.96
CA THR A 409 14.34 2.61 24.96
C THR A 409 13.56 2.67 26.29
N PRO A 410 13.47 1.55 27.04
CA PRO A 410 12.49 1.36 28.13
C PRO A 410 12.62 2.29 29.34
N LEU A 411 13.63 3.17 29.42
CA LEU A 411 13.78 4.14 30.52
C LEU A 411 12.70 5.23 30.57
N ARG A 412 11.76 5.27 29.61
CA ARG A 412 10.56 6.12 29.67
C ARG A 412 9.37 5.49 30.43
N LEU A 413 9.51 4.23 30.89
CA LEU A 413 8.48 3.45 31.60
C LEU A 413 7.99 4.02 32.96
N GLN A 414 8.49 5.17 33.43
CA GLN A 414 8.04 5.75 34.70
C GLN A 414 7.49 7.18 34.63
N SER A 415 7.63 7.92 33.51
CA SER A 415 7.25 9.35 33.49
C SER A 415 6.10 9.73 32.57
N GLN A 416 5.58 8.82 31.74
CA GLN A 416 4.48 9.12 30.81
C GLN A 416 3.24 8.22 30.93
N ALA A 417 3.27 7.21 31.81
CA ALA A 417 2.14 6.31 32.05
C ALA A 417 0.89 6.98 32.65
N GLN A 418 0.93 8.29 32.92
CA GLN A 418 -0.16 9.02 33.58
C GLN A 418 -0.73 10.19 32.75
N GLY A 419 -0.31 10.35 31.48
CA GLY A 419 -0.78 11.47 30.64
C GLY A 419 -1.18 11.14 29.20
N LEU A 420 -1.00 9.90 28.74
CA LEU A 420 -1.28 9.53 27.33
C LEU A 420 -2.61 8.77 27.14
N ALA A 421 -3.11 8.12 28.19
CA ALA A 421 -4.39 7.39 28.15
C ALA A 421 -5.62 8.31 27.94
N ASP A 422 -5.52 9.59 28.29
CA ASP A 422 -6.60 10.57 28.12
C ASP A 422 -6.64 11.24 26.73
N ARG A 423 -5.74 10.87 25.79
CA ARG A 423 -5.69 11.45 24.43
C ARG A 423 -6.32 10.58 23.34
N VAL A 424 -6.88 9.42 23.70
CA VAL A 424 -7.33 8.37 22.76
C VAL A 424 -8.81 8.54 22.31
N HIS A 425 -9.46 9.66 22.57
CA HIS A 425 -10.83 9.93 22.08
C HIS A 425 -11.05 11.33 21.48
N ALA A 426 -10.01 12.01 21.01
CA ALA A 426 -10.20 13.29 20.34
C ALA A 426 -10.54 13.08 18.85
N MET A 427 -11.83 13.06 18.52
CA MET A 427 -12.28 13.55 17.21
C MET A 427 -11.78 14.99 17.02
N GLY A 428 -11.18 15.30 15.88
CA GLY A 428 -11.05 16.66 15.35
C GLY A 428 -9.66 17.33 15.28
N ARG A 429 -9.70 18.59 14.83
CA ARG A 429 -8.62 19.56 14.48
C ARG A 429 -7.48 19.74 15.49
N ILE A 430 -7.64 19.26 16.73
CA ILE A 430 -6.62 19.37 17.79
C ILE A 430 -5.57 18.27 17.66
N ALA A 431 -5.93 17.07 17.20
CA ALA A 431 -4.96 16.03 16.86
C ALA A 431 -4.09 16.45 15.65
N ASP A 432 -4.71 17.11 14.68
CA ASP A 432 -4.12 17.63 13.44
C ASP A 432 -3.06 18.70 13.71
N THR A 433 -3.42 19.73 14.48
CA THR A 433 -2.47 20.79 14.85
C THR A 433 -1.24 20.27 15.59
N ASN A 434 -1.37 19.18 16.35
CA ASN A 434 -0.22 18.51 16.98
C ASN A 434 0.67 17.80 15.95
N LEU A 435 0.09 17.09 14.98
CA LEU A 435 0.86 16.39 13.93
C LEU A 435 1.68 17.37 13.10
N GLN A 436 1.07 18.48 12.66
CA GLN A 436 1.79 19.51 11.90
C GLN A 436 2.99 20.05 12.71
N GLN A 437 2.79 20.38 13.98
CA GLN A 437 3.86 20.90 14.85
C GLN A 437 4.97 19.88 15.10
N GLU A 438 4.61 18.61 15.27
CA GLU A 438 5.54 17.50 15.44
C GLU A 438 6.42 17.33 14.19
N LEU A 439 5.83 17.23 13.00
CA LEU A 439 6.59 17.13 11.75
C LEU A 439 7.53 18.32 11.54
N HIS A 440 7.04 19.54 11.81
CA HIS A 440 7.88 20.73 11.70
C HIS A 440 9.09 20.65 12.64
N LYS A 441 8.85 20.18 13.88
CA LYS A 441 9.89 20.02 14.87
C LYS A 441 10.89 18.96 14.43
N ASP A 442 10.45 17.81 13.94
CA ASP A 442 11.32 16.72 13.51
C ASP A 442 12.21 17.15 12.33
N PHE A 443 11.65 17.88 11.36
CA PHE A 443 12.43 18.44 10.24
C PHE A 443 13.47 19.49 10.70
N ASN A 444 13.11 20.31 11.70
CA ASN A 444 14.03 21.26 12.33
C ASN A 444 15.16 20.57 13.10
N ASP A 445 14.83 19.51 13.85
CA ASP A 445 15.75 18.77 14.70
C ASP A 445 16.76 17.92 13.89
N MET A 446 16.48 17.64 12.61
CA MET A 446 17.42 16.95 11.72
C MET A 446 18.81 17.63 11.67
N PRO A 447 19.92 16.86 11.54
CA PRO A 447 21.25 17.43 11.35
C PRO A 447 21.36 18.29 10.08
N LYS A 448 22.37 19.19 10.05
CA LYS A 448 22.73 19.90 8.81
C LYS A 448 23.07 18.92 7.70
N LEU A 449 22.74 19.25 6.44
CA LEU A 449 23.00 18.41 5.27
C LEU A 449 24.46 17.93 5.14
N SER A 450 25.44 18.72 5.61
CA SER A 450 26.86 18.31 5.59
C SER A 450 27.25 17.25 6.62
N LYS A 451 26.37 16.95 7.58
CA LYS A 451 26.58 16.00 8.68
C LYS A 451 25.56 14.86 8.68
N ILE A 452 24.49 14.98 7.90
CA ILE A 452 23.45 13.97 7.82
C ILE A 452 23.98 12.72 7.13
N LYS A 453 23.59 11.56 7.64
CA LYS A 453 23.89 10.27 7.03
C LYS A 453 22.61 9.72 6.48
N MET A 454 22.52 9.63 5.16
CA MET A 454 21.29 9.21 4.51
C MET A 454 20.92 7.77 4.86
N GLU A 455 21.90 6.94 5.24
CA GLU A 455 21.63 5.60 5.76
C GLU A 455 20.90 5.63 7.12
N ASP A 456 20.88 6.74 7.85
CA ASP A 456 20.19 6.78 9.14
C ASP A 456 18.70 7.17 9.02
N TYR A 457 18.15 7.25 7.79
CA TYR A 457 16.77 7.69 7.52
C TYR A 457 16.07 6.79 6.50
N ALA A 458 14.80 6.43 6.76
CA ALA A 458 13.87 5.85 5.78
C ALA A 458 12.61 6.72 5.67
N VAL A 459 12.05 6.86 4.47
CA VAL A 459 10.89 7.74 4.23
C VAL A 459 9.61 6.93 4.23
N VAL A 460 8.62 7.38 5.01
CA VAL A 460 7.30 6.76 5.08
C VAL A 460 6.27 7.73 4.50
N HIS A 461 5.45 7.25 3.56
CA HIS A 461 4.37 8.03 2.96
C HIS A 461 3.04 7.65 3.60
N VAL A 462 2.27 8.67 3.97
CA VAL A 462 0.89 8.53 4.41
C VAL A 462 0.02 9.28 3.41
N SER A 463 -0.83 8.54 2.71
CA SER A 463 -1.68 9.10 1.67
C SER A 463 -2.96 9.68 2.26
N PRO A 464 -3.53 10.74 1.64
CA PRO A 464 -4.88 11.17 1.96
C PRO A 464 -5.90 10.12 1.54
N SER A 465 -7.12 10.26 2.02
CA SER A 465 -8.16 9.26 1.90
C SER A 465 -9.33 9.67 1.01
N VAL A 466 -10.14 8.69 0.63
CA VAL A 466 -11.39 8.94 -0.12
C VAL A 466 -12.53 9.35 0.83
N ILE A 467 -12.54 8.88 2.08
CA ILE A 467 -13.50 9.34 3.09
C ILE A 467 -13.43 10.88 3.23
N PRO A 468 -14.57 11.58 3.24
CA PRO A 468 -14.59 13.04 3.26
C PRO A 468 -14.33 13.64 4.66
N THR A 469 -13.36 13.11 5.40
CA THR A 469 -12.83 13.79 6.60
C THR A 469 -12.25 15.15 6.21
N TYR A 470 -11.54 15.20 5.08
CA TYR A 470 -11.22 16.44 4.34
C TYR A 470 -11.81 16.34 2.93
N LEU A 471 -11.21 16.98 1.93
CA LEU A 471 -11.58 16.67 0.55
C LEU A 471 -11.01 15.31 0.16
N PRO A 472 -11.79 14.44 -0.50
CA PRO A 472 -11.34 13.14 -0.99
C PRO A 472 -10.09 13.28 -1.86
N GLY A 473 -9.09 12.43 -1.62
CA GLY A 473 -7.79 12.48 -2.27
C GLY A 473 -7.29 11.12 -2.76
N ILE A 474 -6.58 11.12 -3.88
CA ILE A 474 -5.97 9.92 -4.51
C ILE A 474 -4.58 10.25 -5.05
N ARG A 475 -3.66 9.29 -4.96
CA ARG A 475 -2.27 9.48 -5.40
C ARG A 475 -1.87 8.54 -6.53
N VAL A 476 -1.27 9.09 -7.57
CA VAL A 476 -0.61 8.30 -8.62
C VAL A 476 0.89 8.56 -8.60
N PHE A 477 1.66 7.50 -8.36
CA PHE A 477 3.12 7.53 -8.37
C PHE A 477 3.64 7.24 -9.77
N SER A 478 4.81 7.81 -10.09
CA SER A 478 5.63 7.34 -11.20
C SER A 478 6.97 6.81 -10.70
N TYR A 479 7.54 5.85 -11.43
CA TYR A 479 8.84 5.25 -11.14
C TYR A 479 9.66 5.04 -12.40
N ASN A 480 10.97 4.93 -12.23
CA ASN A 480 11.90 4.86 -13.33
C ASN A 480 11.91 3.46 -13.96
N VAL A 481 11.49 3.37 -15.21
CA VAL A 481 11.49 2.13 -16.02
C VAL A 481 12.69 2.04 -16.97
N THR A 482 13.63 3.00 -16.91
CA THR A 482 14.82 3.00 -17.76
C THR A 482 15.67 1.77 -17.46
N GLY A 483 16.02 1.02 -18.50
CA GLY A 483 16.77 -0.23 -18.36
C GLY A 483 15.90 -1.48 -18.33
N LEU A 484 14.56 -1.36 -18.23
CA LEU A 484 13.66 -2.52 -18.38
C LEU A 484 13.56 -3.00 -19.83
N GLU A 485 13.93 -2.17 -20.81
CA GLU A 485 13.79 -2.43 -22.25
C GLU A 485 14.98 -3.17 -22.89
N LEU A 486 16.00 -3.55 -22.12
CA LEU A 486 17.22 -4.19 -22.62
C LEU A 486 17.40 -5.55 -21.97
N ASP A 487 16.68 -6.58 -22.43
CA ASP A 487 17.01 -7.99 -22.18
C ASP A 487 16.49 -8.87 -23.35
N ASP A 488 17.18 -8.81 -24.48
CA ASP A 488 17.52 -10.04 -25.23
C ASP A 488 19.06 -10.03 -25.27
N ASP A 489 19.69 -10.96 -24.54
CA ASP A 489 21.10 -11.37 -24.64
C ASP A 489 22.24 -10.61 -23.91
N ASP A 490 22.09 -10.09 -22.68
CA ASP A 490 23.30 -9.74 -21.90
C ASP A 490 23.23 -9.99 -20.38
N TYR A 491 22.59 -11.08 -19.96
CA TYR A 491 22.78 -11.64 -18.62
C TYR A 491 23.98 -12.60 -18.58
N GLU A 492 25.17 -12.13 -18.99
CA GLU A 492 26.44 -12.73 -18.59
C GLU A 492 27.47 -11.64 -18.28
N SER A 493 28.04 -11.74 -17.08
CA SER A 493 29.15 -10.93 -16.52
C SER A 493 28.79 -9.59 -15.83
N GLY A 494 28.19 -9.70 -14.65
CA GLY A 494 28.09 -8.58 -13.69
C GLY A 494 28.32 -8.95 -12.22
N VAL A 495 28.71 -10.18 -11.89
CA VAL A 495 29.01 -10.59 -10.50
C VAL A 495 30.51 -10.58 -10.27
N ASP A 496 31.12 -9.40 -10.29
CA ASP A 496 32.47 -9.24 -9.72
C ASP A 496 32.70 -7.81 -9.24
N GLY A 497 32.27 -7.53 -8.00
CA GLY A 497 32.37 -6.18 -7.46
C GLY A 497 32.03 -5.97 -5.99
N LEU A 498 31.48 -6.95 -5.27
CA LEU A 498 31.21 -6.82 -3.83
C LEU A 498 32.48 -7.07 -3.00
N LYS A 499 33.47 -6.18 -3.13
CA LYS A 499 34.67 -6.20 -2.28
C LYS A 499 34.35 -5.67 -0.88
N LYS A 500 34.24 -6.60 0.08
CA LYS A 500 34.38 -6.34 1.53
C LYS A 500 35.64 -5.48 1.80
N LYS A 501 35.46 -4.20 2.11
CA LYS A 501 36.54 -3.35 2.66
C LYS A 501 36.41 -3.25 4.19
N GLY A 502 36.93 -4.25 4.88
CA GLY A 502 37.31 -4.11 6.28
C GLY A 502 38.60 -3.27 6.39
N LYS A 503 38.50 -1.98 6.69
CA LYS A 503 39.66 -1.17 7.12
C LYS A 503 39.50 -0.75 8.57
N LYS A 504 40.29 -1.39 9.45
CA LYS A 504 40.63 -0.87 10.79
C LYS A 504 41.25 0.52 10.64
N ARG A 505 40.67 1.54 11.26
CA ARG A 505 41.35 2.81 11.56
C ARG A 505 41.41 3.00 13.08
N LYS A 506 42.63 3.13 13.58
CA LYS A 506 42.93 3.57 14.95
C LYS A 506 42.87 5.10 15.01
N GLY A 507 42.20 5.60 16.06
CA GLY A 507 42.58 6.74 16.91
C GLY A 507 42.68 8.15 16.32
N GLY A 508 41.86 9.07 16.87
CA GLY A 508 42.08 10.51 16.86
C GLY A 508 40.80 11.30 17.11
N GLY A 509 40.69 11.99 18.27
CA GLY A 509 39.53 12.78 18.72
C GLY A 509 39.11 13.92 17.77
N HIS A 510 37.93 14.52 17.88
CA HIS A 510 37.41 15.20 19.07
C HIS A 510 35.88 15.15 19.21
N ARG A 511 35.46 15.22 20.47
CA ARG A 511 34.09 15.22 21.01
C ARG A 511 33.28 16.46 20.65
N HIS A 512 32.02 16.23 20.26
CA HIS A 512 30.88 16.98 20.80
C HIS A 512 29.91 15.95 21.40
N GLY A 513 29.36 16.26 22.58
CA GLY A 513 28.79 15.27 23.51
C GLY A 513 27.63 14.44 22.95
N LYS A 514 27.86 13.14 22.78
CA LYS A 514 26.81 12.12 22.90
C LYS A 514 26.92 11.48 24.28
N LYS A 515 25.79 11.22 24.93
CA LYS A 515 25.73 10.36 26.13
C LYS A 515 26.41 9.01 25.82
N PRO A 516 27.04 8.35 26.80
CA PRO A 516 27.65 7.03 26.54
C PRO A 516 26.58 6.07 26.03
N LYS A 517 26.86 5.40 24.90
CA LYS A 517 26.01 4.30 24.39
C LYS A 517 26.11 3.13 25.37
N ASN A 518 24.98 2.48 25.64
CA ASN A 518 24.89 1.40 26.60
C ASN A 518 25.74 0.19 26.15
N ASN A 519 26.07 -0.69 27.09
CA ASN A 519 26.87 -1.86 26.82
C ASN A 519 26.03 -2.93 26.09
N CYS A 520 26.29 -3.15 24.79
CA CYS A 520 25.61 -4.18 23.99
C CYS A 520 25.83 -5.64 24.44
N HIS A 521 26.63 -5.88 25.49
CA HIS A 521 26.77 -7.20 26.10
C HIS A 521 25.74 -7.46 27.21
N GLU A 522 24.93 -6.46 27.57
CA GLU A 522 23.84 -6.60 28.53
C GLU A 522 22.54 -6.97 27.80
N PRO A 523 21.81 -8.02 28.23
CA PRO A 523 20.58 -8.46 27.56
C PRO A 523 19.52 -7.36 27.40
N GLU A 524 19.45 -6.42 28.34
CA GLU A 524 18.51 -5.28 28.32
C GLU A 524 18.81 -4.25 27.21
N HIS A 525 19.96 -4.37 26.55
CA HIS A 525 20.45 -3.43 25.54
C HIS A 525 20.72 -4.09 24.19
N GLU A 526 20.61 -5.41 24.09
CA GLU A 526 20.87 -6.18 22.86
C GLU A 526 19.95 -5.76 21.71
N ASP A 527 18.69 -5.44 22.02
CA ASP A 527 17.67 -5.10 21.03
C ASP A 527 17.68 -3.62 20.61
N GLN A 528 18.59 -2.82 21.16
CA GLN A 528 18.72 -1.43 20.73
C GLN A 528 19.28 -1.36 19.31
N PRO A 529 18.85 -0.38 18.49
CA PRO A 529 19.27 -0.28 17.09
C PRO A 529 20.79 -0.33 16.93
N HIS A 530 21.54 0.38 17.77
CA HIS A 530 23.01 0.39 17.69
C HIS A 530 23.69 -0.94 18.04
N CYS A 531 23.03 -1.83 18.78
CA CYS A 531 23.51 -3.17 19.11
C CYS A 531 23.10 -4.18 18.02
N LYS A 532 21.88 -4.08 17.48
CA LYS A 532 21.45 -4.86 16.30
C LYS A 532 22.26 -4.49 15.06
N PHE A 533 22.48 -3.21 14.75
CA PHE A 533 23.35 -2.77 13.65
C PHE A 533 24.82 -3.14 13.83
N ARG A 534 25.26 -3.48 15.06
CA ARG A 534 26.59 -4.00 15.32
C ARG A 534 26.67 -5.51 15.08
N SER A 535 25.58 -6.25 15.32
CA SER A 535 25.52 -7.71 15.22
C SER A 535 25.05 -8.19 13.83
N LYS A 536 24.16 -7.45 13.17
CA LYS A 536 23.65 -7.71 11.82
C LYS A 536 24.23 -6.70 10.81
N PRO A 537 24.47 -7.11 9.55
CA PRO A 537 24.93 -6.21 8.50
C PRO A 537 23.85 -5.17 8.15
N ARG A 538 24.26 -3.97 7.73
CA ARG A 538 23.37 -2.99 7.09
C ARG A 538 23.53 -3.05 5.59
N PHE A 539 22.41 -3.19 4.88
CA PHE A 539 22.34 -3.27 3.43
C PHE A 539 21.86 -1.94 2.86
N TYR A 540 22.83 -1.14 2.42
CA TYR A 540 22.56 0.12 1.76
C TYR A 540 23.66 0.37 0.72
N SER A 541 23.30 0.99 -0.40
CA SER A 541 24.25 1.48 -1.39
C SER A 541 23.90 2.92 -1.75
N PRO A 542 24.88 3.81 -1.98
CA PRO A 542 24.61 5.10 -2.61
C PRO A 542 23.86 4.97 -3.94
N GLU A 543 24.07 3.85 -4.63
CA GLU A 543 23.48 3.45 -5.90
C GLU A 543 22.25 2.55 -5.71
N SER A 544 21.53 2.56 -4.58
CA SER A 544 20.24 1.87 -4.48
C SER A 544 19.10 2.76 -5.02
N PRO A 545 17.95 2.20 -5.46
CA PRO A 545 16.87 3.03 -6.02
C PRO A 545 16.21 3.94 -4.98
N SER A 546 16.34 3.61 -3.69
CA SER A 546 15.95 4.49 -2.58
C SER A 546 16.90 5.69 -2.38
N ARG A 547 18.08 5.69 -3.02
CA ARG A 547 19.19 6.63 -2.74
C ARG A 547 19.68 7.41 -3.95
N SER A 548 19.49 6.87 -5.15
CA SER A 548 19.86 7.52 -6.40
C SER A 548 18.92 7.08 -7.51
N ASN A 549 18.68 7.96 -8.48
CA ASN A 549 17.76 7.69 -9.57
C ASN A 549 18.30 6.63 -10.55
N GLN A 550 17.72 5.44 -10.45
CA GLN A 550 17.93 4.28 -11.31
C GLN A 550 16.63 3.47 -11.46
N MET A 551 16.68 2.31 -12.11
CA MET A 551 15.51 1.44 -12.29
C MET A 551 14.75 1.23 -10.96
N PHE A 552 13.42 1.34 -11.03
CA PHE A 552 12.47 1.31 -9.91
C PHE A 552 12.55 2.43 -8.88
N THR A 553 13.41 3.44 -9.10
CA THR A 553 13.39 4.64 -8.25
C THR A 553 12.05 5.36 -8.43
N PRO A 554 11.31 5.67 -7.34
CA PRO A 554 10.12 6.48 -7.45
C PRO A 554 10.53 7.90 -7.87
N LEU A 555 9.91 8.43 -8.92
CA LEU A 555 10.27 9.70 -9.54
C LEU A 555 9.44 10.88 -9.03
N GLY A 556 8.24 10.58 -8.54
CA GLY A 556 7.32 11.58 -8.01
C GLY A 556 5.92 11.01 -7.88
N TYR A 557 4.99 11.86 -7.46
CA TYR A 557 3.57 11.55 -7.50
C TYR A 557 2.74 12.77 -7.85
N ALA A 558 1.56 12.51 -8.39
CA ALA A 558 0.49 13.48 -8.61
C ALA A 558 -0.63 13.21 -7.60
N GLN A 559 -1.03 14.24 -6.87
CA GLN A 559 -2.12 14.22 -5.90
C GLN A 559 -3.38 14.78 -6.55
N PHE A 560 -4.41 13.95 -6.67
CA PHE A 560 -5.73 14.34 -7.13
C PHE A 560 -6.65 14.53 -5.94
N TYR A 561 -7.64 15.41 -6.10
CA TYR A 561 -8.66 15.69 -5.10
C TYR A 561 -10.00 16.02 -5.75
N VAL A 562 -11.09 15.98 -4.97
CA VAL A 562 -12.42 16.39 -5.41
C VAL A 562 -12.77 17.75 -4.80
N PRO A 563 -12.53 18.87 -5.49
CA PRO A 563 -13.04 20.15 -5.06
C PRO A 563 -14.57 20.17 -5.06
N ASP A 564 -15.15 21.12 -4.31
CA ASP A 564 -16.59 21.41 -4.32
C ASP A 564 -17.53 20.28 -3.86
N LEU A 565 -17.01 19.28 -3.13
CA LEU A 565 -17.78 18.14 -2.62
C LEU A 565 -19.07 18.54 -1.89
N ASP A 566 -19.00 19.59 -1.07
CA ASP A 566 -20.11 20.05 -0.22
C ASP A 566 -21.23 20.75 -1.01
N LYS A 567 -20.99 21.10 -2.28
CA LYS A 567 -22.03 21.77 -3.06
C LYS A 567 -23.19 20.80 -3.26
N GLN A 568 -24.40 21.27 -2.95
CA GLN A 568 -25.64 20.51 -3.19
C GLN A 568 -26.04 20.52 -4.68
N THR A 569 -25.08 20.32 -5.57
CA THR A 569 -25.33 20.25 -7.02
C THR A 569 -25.92 18.89 -7.40
N VAL A 570 -26.72 18.90 -8.46
CA VAL A 570 -27.20 17.66 -9.08
C VAL A 570 -26.05 16.97 -9.82
N GLU A 571 -25.14 17.75 -10.40
CA GLU A 571 -23.97 17.24 -11.13
C GLU A 571 -22.88 16.76 -10.14
N PRO A 572 -22.20 15.63 -10.45
CA PRO A 572 -21.07 15.16 -9.67
C PRO A 572 -19.90 16.15 -9.75
N PRO A 573 -19.19 16.38 -8.63
CA PRO A 573 -17.92 17.09 -8.67
C PRO A 573 -16.88 16.27 -9.44
N LYS A 574 -15.85 16.95 -9.94
CA LYS A 574 -14.80 16.34 -10.76
C LYS A 574 -13.54 16.16 -9.93
N TRP A 575 -12.78 15.10 -10.24
CA TRP A 575 -11.42 14.96 -9.76
C TRP A 575 -10.50 15.95 -10.50
N GLU A 576 -9.68 16.67 -9.75
CA GLU A 576 -8.73 17.65 -10.26
C GLU A 576 -7.33 17.39 -9.69
N LEU A 577 -6.29 17.84 -10.39
CA LEU A 577 -4.92 17.80 -9.89
C LEU A 577 -4.71 18.88 -8.83
N GLU A 578 -4.47 18.48 -7.58
CA GLU A 578 -4.19 19.41 -6.47
C GLU A 578 -2.76 19.93 -6.52
N TYR A 579 -1.80 19.00 -6.55
CA TYR A 579 -0.39 19.27 -6.71
C TYR A 579 0.37 18.05 -7.23
N ALA A 580 1.60 18.26 -7.68
CA ALA A 580 2.53 17.19 -8.01
C ALA A 580 3.92 17.51 -7.46
N THR A 581 4.68 16.47 -7.11
CA THR A 581 6.01 16.66 -6.51
C THR A 581 7.07 17.11 -7.52
N TYR A 582 6.87 16.79 -8.81
CA TYR A 582 7.80 17.09 -9.90
C TYR A 582 8.11 18.59 -10.03
N ASP A 583 9.17 18.92 -10.76
CA ASP A 583 9.23 20.20 -11.46
C ASP A 583 8.37 20.18 -12.75
N VAL A 584 8.23 21.33 -13.41
CA VAL A 584 7.39 21.43 -14.62
C VAL A 584 7.91 20.57 -15.77
N ASP A 585 9.23 20.42 -15.92
CA ASP A 585 9.80 19.61 -17.00
C ASP A 585 9.62 18.11 -16.71
N GLY A 586 9.66 17.70 -15.44
CA GLY A 586 9.33 16.36 -14.98
C GLY A 586 7.86 16.00 -15.18
N LEU A 587 6.95 16.93 -14.88
CA LEU A 587 5.50 16.74 -15.08
C LEU A 587 5.12 16.62 -16.57
N LEU A 588 5.84 17.33 -17.44
CA LEU A 588 5.64 17.29 -18.90
C LEU A 588 6.59 16.31 -19.62
N ARG A 589 7.26 15.43 -18.87
CA ARG A 589 8.15 14.42 -19.43
C ARG A 589 7.37 13.52 -20.40
N GLY A 590 8.00 13.18 -21.52
CA GLY A 590 7.37 12.43 -22.62
C GLY A 590 6.89 13.34 -23.76
N GLY A 591 6.54 14.59 -23.47
CA GLY A 591 6.00 15.54 -24.46
C GLY A 591 4.54 15.21 -24.85
N TYR A 592 3.91 16.09 -25.63
CA TYR A 592 2.54 15.90 -26.14
C TYR A 592 2.58 15.34 -27.56
N ASN A 593 1.98 14.17 -27.84
CA ASN A 593 2.09 13.47 -29.13
C ASN A 593 0.99 13.79 -30.19
N GLY A 594 0.14 14.79 -29.94
CA GLY A 594 -1.01 15.09 -30.80
C GLY A 594 -2.32 14.40 -30.42
N THR A 595 -2.29 13.50 -29.45
CA THR A 595 -3.46 12.87 -28.80
C THR A 595 -3.34 13.03 -27.28
N ASP A 596 -4.46 12.96 -26.55
CA ASP A 596 -4.44 12.91 -25.07
C ASP A 596 -3.70 11.66 -24.54
N GLY A 597 -3.45 10.67 -25.41
CA GLY A 597 -2.68 9.48 -25.11
C GLY A 597 -1.17 9.74 -25.05
N ASP A 598 -0.51 9.16 -24.07
CA ASP A 598 0.94 9.20 -23.89
C ASP A 598 1.64 8.22 -24.84
N ALA A 599 2.20 8.70 -25.97
CA ALA A 599 2.94 7.85 -26.92
C ALA A 599 4.13 7.10 -26.29
N THR A 600 4.62 7.56 -25.14
CA THR A 600 5.78 6.96 -24.46
C THR A 600 5.40 6.10 -23.26
N GLY A 601 4.13 6.14 -22.83
CA GLY A 601 3.67 5.56 -21.58
C GLY A 601 4.30 6.15 -20.31
N ARG A 602 5.14 7.19 -20.39
CA ARG A 602 6.00 7.70 -19.30
C ARG A 602 5.62 9.07 -18.73
N GLN A 603 4.55 9.70 -19.20
CA GLN A 603 4.10 11.00 -18.68
C GLN A 603 3.41 10.83 -17.31
N PRO A 604 3.81 11.56 -16.25
CA PRO A 604 3.22 11.35 -14.93
C PRO A 604 1.71 11.61 -14.85
N VAL A 605 1.22 12.61 -15.57
CA VAL A 605 -0.19 13.00 -15.60
C VAL A 605 -0.61 13.20 -17.05
N PRO A 606 -1.68 12.53 -17.54
CA PRO A 606 -2.25 12.79 -18.86
C PRO A 606 -2.50 14.27 -19.11
N TRP A 607 -2.25 14.74 -20.34
CA TRP A 607 -2.31 16.17 -20.67
C TRP A 607 -3.69 16.79 -20.40
N HIS A 608 -4.78 16.07 -20.70
CA HIS A 608 -6.15 16.57 -20.48
C HIS A 608 -6.52 16.70 -19.00
N LEU A 609 -5.77 16.06 -18.09
CA LEU A 609 -5.91 16.24 -16.64
C LEU A 609 -5.07 17.40 -16.09
N LEU A 610 -4.26 18.06 -16.93
CA LEU A 610 -3.45 19.21 -16.53
C LEU A 610 -4.24 20.52 -16.65
N PRO A 611 -4.37 21.31 -15.56
CA PRO A 611 -5.13 22.56 -15.60
C PRO A 611 -4.60 23.57 -16.64
N GLY A 612 -5.51 24.08 -17.46
CA GLY A 612 -5.22 25.04 -18.52
C GLY A 612 -4.70 24.44 -19.83
N PHE A 613 -4.69 23.11 -19.97
CA PHE A 613 -4.30 22.44 -21.21
C PHE A 613 -5.22 22.80 -22.38
N ASP A 614 -6.54 22.91 -22.17
CA ASP A 614 -7.51 23.32 -23.19
C ASP A 614 -7.22 24.71 -23.80
N GLU A 615 -6.49 25.57 -23.09
CA GLU A 615 -6.10 26.90 -23.56
C GLU A 615 -4.85 26.87 -24.46
N VAL A 616 -4.20 25.71 -24.59
CA VAL A 616 -3.00 25.53 -25.41
C VAL A 616 -3.41 25.28 -26.86
N ASN A 617 -2.74 25.96 -27.80
CA ASN A 617 -2.94 25.69 -29.22
C ASN A 617 -2.34 24.31 -29.59
N THR A 618 -3.20 23.29 -29.63
CA THR A 618 -2.83 21.90 -29.95
C THR A 618 -2.22 21.76 -31.35
N GLU A 619 -2.56 22.63 -32.29
CA GLU A 619 -1.93 22.67 -33.62
C GLU A 619 -0.47 23.16 -33.56
N VAL A 620 -0.16 24.10 -32.65
CA VAL A 620 1.22 24.57 -32.41
C VAL A 620 2.05 23.47 -31.77
N LEU A 621 1.50 22.74 -30.80
CA LEU A 621 2.16 21.57 -30.22
C LEU A 621 2.43 20.50 -31.30
N ALA A 622 1.42 20.16 -32.10
CA ALA A 622 1.55 19.17 -33.18
C ALA A 622 2.55 19.59 -34.26
N ARG A 623 2.66 20.89 -34.55
CA ARG A 623 3.65 21.42 -35.49
C ARG A 623 5.06 21.40 -34.91
N ALA A 624 5.24 21.84 -33.65
CA ALA A 624 6.53 21.80 -32.97
C ALA A 624 7.11 20.37 -33.00
N GLN A 625 6.26 19.36 -32.77
CA GLN A 625 6.67 17.97 -32.90
C GLN A 625 7.15 17.57 -34.30
N LYS A 626 6.44 17.98 -35.35
CA LYS A 626 6.86 17.72 -36.75
C LYS A 626 8.19 18.38 -37.07
N ASP A 627 8.46 19.53 -36.46
CA ASP A 627 9.70 20.28 -36.61
C ASP A 627 10.83 19.76 -35.69
N GLY A 628 10.58 18.67 -34.92
CA GLY A 628 11.53 18.05 -33.99
C GLY A 628 11.68 18.78 -32.66
N GLU A 629 10.89 19.82 -32.43
CA GLU A 629 10.82 20.57 -31.17
C GLU A 629 9.81 19.89 -30.23
N LYS A 630 10.32 19.22 -29.19
CA LYS A 630 9.47 18.50 -28.22
C LYS A 630 8.58 19.42 -27.38
N ASP A 631 8.94 20.71 -27.25
CA ASP A 631 8.25 21.68 -26.41
C ASP A 631 8.52 23.13 -26.91
N PRO A 632 7.52 23.80 -27.53
CA PRO A 632 7.65 25.17 -28.02
C PRO A 632 7.54 26.18 -26.87
N LYS A 633 8.55 26.19 -25.99
CA LYS A 633 8.57 26.96 -24.72
C LYS A 633 8.27 28.45 -24.86
N ASN A 634 8.52 29.02 -26.03
CA ASN A 634 8.39 30.45 -26.31
C ASN A 634 7.04 30.85 -26.94
N ASP A 635 6.15 29.88 -27.21
CA ASP A 635 4.78 30.20 -27.60
C ASP A 635 4.01 30.86 -26.45
N GLY A 636 3.17 31.85 -26.76
CA GLY A 636 2.45 32.64 -25.76
C GLY A 636 1.48 31.80 -24.91
N GLY A 637 0.80 30.82 -25.51
CA GLY A 637 -0.10 29.91 -24.82
C GLY A 637 0.68 28.92 -23.95
N MET A 638 1.75 28.33 -24.50
CA MET A 638 2.59 27.39 -23.76
C MET A 638 3.31 28.01 -22.56
N SER A 639 3.78 29.25 -22.69
CA SER A 639 4.37 30.01 -21.59
C SER A 639 3.37 30.25 -20.45
N LYS A 640 2.11 30.60 -20.76
CA LYS A 640 1.04 30.79 -19.77
C LYS A 640 0.69 29.46 -19.07
N PHE A 641 0.55 28.38 -19.83
CA PHE A 641 0.27 27.03 -19.31
C PHE A 641 1.37 26.57 -18.33
N ARG A 642 2.65 26.64 -18.74
CA ARG A 642 3.80 26.29 -17.88
C ARG A 642 3.87 27.16 -16.63
N LYS A 643 3.48 28.44 -16.69
CA LYS A 643 3.37 29.32 -15.52
C LYS A 643 2.26 28.88 -14.56
N GLY A 644 1.15 28.34 -15.07
CA GLY A 644 0.10 27.70 -14.28
C GLY A 644 0.63 26.48 -13.53
N LEU A 645 1.30 25.57 -14.24
CA LEU A 645 1.88 24.34 -13.65
C LEU A 645 2.90 24.61 -12.54
N LYS A 646 3.65 25.72 -12.59
CA LYS A 646 4.56 26.13 -11.50
C LYS A 646 3.85 26.32 -10.16
N LYS A 647 2.54 26.61 -10.15
CA LYS A 647 1.75 26.74 -8.92
C LYS A 647 1.39 25.38 -8.32
N LEU A 648 1.23 24.37 -9.18
CA LEU A 648 0.90 22.97 -8.83
C LEU A 648 2.14 22.12 -8.54
N THR A 649 3.34 22.64 -8.80
CA THR A 649 4.63 21.96 -8.56
C THR A 649 5.45 22.68 -7.48
N PRO A 650 4.96 22.72 -6.22
CA PRO A 650 5.60 23.47 -5.14
C PRO A 650 6.98 22.93 -4.75
N PHE A 651 7.14 21.61 -4.74
CA PHE A 651 8.31 20.95 -4.16
C PHE A 651 9.45 20.76 -5.15
N ARG A 652 9.15 20.65 -6.46
CA ARG A 652 10.14 20.60 -7.56
C ARG A 652 11.19 19.51 -7.35
N MET A 653 10.75 18.36 -6.87
CA MET A 653 11.58 17.19 -6.62
C MET A 653 11.94 16.53 -7.97
N SER A 654 13.19 16.11 -8.10
CA SER A 654 13.67 15.35 -9.27
C SER A 654 13.31 13.87 -9.22
N ASP A 655 13.14 13.36 -8.01
CA ASP A 655 12.83 11.99 -7.64
C ASP A 655 12.35 11.96 -6.18
N LEU A 656 11.96 10.78 -5.69
CA LEU A 656 11.50 10.53 -4.32
C LEU A 656 12.54 9.73 -3.52
N THR A 657 13.83 9.93 -3.80
CA THR A 657 14.90 9.27 -3.03
C THR A 657 15.05 9.89 -1.64
N ILE A 658 15.65 9.14 -0.71
CA ILE A 658 15.94 9.60 0.66
C ILE A 658 16.69 10.95 0.65
N PRO A 659 17.76 11.17 -0.15
CA PRO A 659 18.42 12.47 -0.22
C PRO A 659 17.50 13.62 -0.64
N THR A 660 16.59 13.40 -1.60
CA THR A 660 15.67 14.43 -2.09
C THR A 660 14.61 14.77 -1.04
N TYR A 661 14.08 13.77 -0.33
CA TYR A 661 13.19 14.00 0.81
C TYR A 661 13.88 14.72 1.97
N VAL A 662 15.11 14.36 2.30
CA VAL A 662 15.90 15.05 3.32
C VAL A 662 16.13 16.52 2.95
N ALA A 663 16.42 16.80 1.67
CA ALA A 663 16.55 18.16 1.16
C ALA A 663 15.22 18.94 1.28
N LEU A 664 14.09 18.32 0.89
CA LEU A 664 12.77 18.92 1.04
C LEU A 664 12.43 19.21 2.50
N ALA A 665 12.66 18.26 3.41
CA ALA A 665 12.42 18.45 4.84
C ALA A 665 13.24 19.63 5.39
N LYS A 666 14.48 19.79 4.93
CA LYS A 666 15.29 20.98 5.28
C LYS A 666 14.73 22.28 4.73
N GLN A 667 14.31 22.31 3.47
CA GLN A 667 13.63 23.48 2.91
C GLN A 667 12.35 23.81 3.68
N LEU A 668 11.53 22.81 4.00
CA LEU A 668 10.33 22.97 4.80
C LEU A 668 10.62 23.54 6.19
N SER A 669 11.72 23.14 6.83
CA SER A 669 12.11 23.67 8.14
C SER A 669 12.64 25.11 8.09
N GLU A 670 13.21 25.53 6.97
CA GLU A 670 13.87 26.83 6.82
C GLU A 670 12.97 27.90 6.15
N GLU A 671 12.02 27.47 5.31
CA GLU A 671 11.18 28.35 4.50
C GLU A 671 9.72 28.32 4.97
N THR A 672 9.35 29.27 5.84
CA THR A 672 7.97 29.41 6.35
C THR A 672 6.89 29.43 5.25
N PRO A 673 7.05 30.11 4.10
CA PRO A 673 6.03 30.07 3.04
C PRO A 673 5.84 28.67 2.44
N LEU A 674 6.91 27.89 2.30
CA LEU A 674 6.85 26.53 1.79
C LEU A 674 6.22 25.60 2.83
N TRP A 675 6.59 25.74 4.11
CA TRP A 675 5.94 25.04 5.21
C TRP A 675 4.43 25.28 5.27
N ASN A 676 4.00 26.54 5.22
CA ASN A 676 2.58 26.89 5.22
C ASN A 676 1.84 26.34 4.00
N LYS A 677 2.55 26.11 2.88
CA LYS A 677 1.97 25.46 1.72
C LYS A 677 1.86 23.95 1.92
N PHE A 678 2.91 23.29 2.41
CA PHE A 678 2.89 21.87 2.76
C PHE A 678 1.79 21.55 3.79
N ALA A 679 1.72 22.32 4.87
CA ALA A 679 0.71 22.16 5.91
C ALA A 679 -0.73 22.32 5.41
N ARG A 680 -0.97 23.10 4.35
CA ARG A 680 -2.29 23.18 3.72
C ARG A 680 -2.63 21.94 2.91
N PHE A 681 -1.66 21.38 2.19
CA PHE A 681 -1.86 20.12 1.47
C PHE A 681 -2.08 18.94 2.40
N MET A 682 -1.50 18.97 3.61
CA MET A 682 -1.73 17.92 4.60
C MET A 682 -3.21 17.63 4.83
N TYR A 683 -4.04 18.67 4.85
CA TYR A 683 -5.46 18.58 5.12
C TYR A 683 -6.31 18.74 3.86
N VAL A 684 -5.76 18.35 2.69
CA VAL A 684 -6.37 18.37 1.34
C VAL A 684 -7.42 19.47 1.21
N SER A 685 -6.94 20.69 0.95
CA SER A 685 -7.70 21.95 0.90
C SER A 685 -9.09 21.91 1.56
N THR A 686 -9.19 21.71 2.88
CA THR A 686 -10.35 22.20 3.64
C THR A 686 -10.58 23.65 3.21
N LYS A 687 -11.81 24.08 2.96
CA LYS A 687 -12.16 25.48 2.67
C LYS A 687 -11.54 26.42 3.72
N THR A 688 -10.30 26.85 3.52
CA THR A 688 -9.66 27.91 4.28
C THR A 688 -9.48 29.04 3.30
N ASP A 689 -10.21 30.11 3.58
CA ASP A 689 -10.49 31.25 2.73
C ASP A 689 -9.31 31.79 1.91
N SER A 690 -9.66 32.24 0.71
CA SER A 690 -8.88 33.06 -0.22
C SER A 690 -8.18 34.26 0.41
#